data_AF-A0A935CM77-F1
#
_entry.id   AF-A0A935CM77-F1
#
_cell.length_a   1.000
_cell.length_b   1.000
_cell.length_c   1.000
_cell.angle_alpha   90.00
_cell.angle_beta   90.00
_cell.angle_gamma   90.00
#
_symmetry.space_group_name_H-M   'P 1'
#
loop_
_entity.id
_entity.type
_entity.pdbx_description
1 polymer ?
#
loop_
_entity_poly.entity_id
_entity_poly.type
_entity_poly.pdbx_seq_one_letter_code
_entity_poly.pdbx_strand_id
1 'polypeptide(L)'
;MLAAFGLDALRAGAGRRGPARLAWPLILTGAALAAAVGLSLVWPAPFLALAAGVLARSDLARVAFSDGAAFWSYQAPGLLKLALALVGAGAVLRWSQRNERPGPLSRGWPLLAVALVALDLWLATGAFNPAVDPALLAVEPPSVRFLRAQASQELGRITTFEDASTSKTLNANLGWLLGLQDVRGYDSIIPRQYVQYMQAIEPQGGLLYNRISPFYDPASLTDPRTHLLGVRWVMTELTLDLPGYTLIYPASPSVPPKVGGSGGGLPTEPVKIYRNESAFPRAFAAPSAEFVPADRLLDRLTEVDLRQTVLFDDPAALGAASPSAPPKVGGSGGFLATVVNIASYQPNEITIFVDLPAPAWLVLTDAYFSGWKAYTRPLAAEGVLPEQSLTLWRADGNFRAVHLDAGKQTVRFKYAPLSFQLGLYTSFLALMTLLLLLGWWAWGRFYRGEHEAHEVSRVAKNSLVPMGLALLNKGIDFAFALLRLRILSPAGEGSYTFAIGFYVIFEILVRFGLGTLLTREVARDRSQAGRYLLNVTVLRGWLWLASLPLLALVMLAYGAWGGLTPAEGWAIGLFALALLFAAISDGISAVFNAFEGMEYPSGVSTAIVLGKVALGALVLLPPLSWGFVGLAGVSVVMNLLQVFWLLALMRSKLPLAPLTRRDLDPTLQRSMLTGSLPLMLNHLLAHIFFRLDVWILKPLAGAAAVGLYGAAYKYIDGLNVIPSYFTLAIFPLLSRYAQAGQGNGGRAALLRSYVVALRLLVLVSLPIAILVTFIATPLIAILGGAAYLPGSAIALQLLIWSIPIGFTNSVTQYVLIAVDQQRFLTRAFIIGVVFNVAANLVFIPIFNLYAAAAITGLSELALCITFMFSVYRHVGPLPWGQIAGRPLLAGLGMTASLLGAQRLALPLLAQIALAGLVYVVILIVSGAFDDPDMQTVRRALPFAGRARR
;
A
#
# COMPACT_ATOMS: atom_id res chain seq x y z
N MET A 1 23.58 22.48 8.47
CA MET A 1 24.64 22.71 7.46
C MET A 1 25.43 21.46 7.10
N LEU A 2 26.09 20.75 8.04
CA LEU A 2 26.87 19.54 7.73
C LEU A 2 26.05 18.47 6.98
N ALA A 3 24.80 18.25 7.40
CA ALA A 3 23.88 17.34 6.73
C ALA A 3 23.56 17.73 5.27
N ALA A 4 23.54 19.03 4.95
CA ALA A 4 23.22 19.53 3.61
C ALA A 4 24.36 19.32 2.59
N PHE A 5 25.62 19.29 3.06
CA PHE A 5 26.76 18.99 2.17
C PHE A 5 26.87 17.50 1.85
N GLY A 6 26.48 16.62 2.77
CA GLY A 6 26.62 15.16 2.61
C GLY A 6 28.06 14.68 2.78
N LEU A 7 28.22 13.44 3.28
CA LEU A 7 29.53 12.89 3.64
C LEU A 7 30.43 12.68 2.43
N ASP A 8 29.86 12.29 1.29
CA ASP A 8 30.61 12.04 0.06
C ASP A 8 31.18 13.33 -0.54
N ALA A 9 30.44 14.44 -0.50
CA ALA A 9 30.94 15.73 -0.96
C ALA A 9 32.06 16.28 -0.04
N LEU A 10 31.96 16.02 1.27
CA LEU A 10 33.01 16.39 2.23
C LEU A 10 34.25 15.49 2.10
N ARG A 11 34.10 14.23 1.66
CA ARG A 11 35.20 13.28 1.42
C ARG A 11 35.88 13.46 0.07
N ALA A 12 35.13 13.82 -0.97
CA ALA A 12 35.66 13.85 -2.33
C ALA A 12 36.76 14.89 -2.53
N GLY A 13 36.89 15.89 -1.63
CA GLY A 13 37.93 16.93 -1.68
C GLY A 13 37.93 17.81 -2.94
N ALA A 14 37.18 17.43 -3.97
CA ALA A 14 37.31 17.93 -5.32
C ALA A 14 36.21 18.93 -5.65
N GLY A 15 36.62 20.20 -5.82
CA GLY A 15 36.01 21.07 -6.83
C GLY A 15 35.05 22.17 -6.38
N ARG A 16 34.60 22.23 -5.11
CA ARG A 16 33.81 23.39 -4.64
C ARG A 16 34.52 24.09 -3.49
N ARG A 17 35.06 25.29 -3.73
CA ARG A 17 35.63 26.20 -2.72
C ARG A 17 34.62 26.65 -1.63
N GLY A 18 33.34 26.25 -1.74
CA GLY A 18 32.24 26.65 -0.86
C GLY A 18 32.37 26.22 0.61
N PRO A 19 32.55 24.92 0.93
CA PRO A 19 32.68 24.45 2.31
C PRO A 19 33.95 24.98 3.01
N ALA A 20 35.02 25.19 2.24
CA ALA A 20 36.29 25.74 2.73
C ALA A 20 36.18 27.20 3.16
N ARG A 21 35.38 28.00 2.44
CA ARG A 21 35.14 29.40 2.77
C ARG A 21 34.26 29.59 4.00
N LEU A 22 33.48 28.57 4.39
CA LEU A 22 32.55 28.66 5.53
C LEU A 22 33.17 28.22 6.86
N ALA A 23 34.25 27.43 6.86
CA ALA A 23 34.83 26.90 8.09
C ALA A 23 35.27 28.00 9.08
N TRP A 24 36.05 28.98 8.60
CA TRP A 24 36.52 30.09 9.44
C TRP A 24 35.42 31.06 9.89
N PRO A 25 34.51 31.51 9.01
CA PRO A 25 33.36 32.29 9.43
C PRO A 25 32.53 31.61 10.52
N LEU A 26 32.29 30.30 10.42
CA LEU A 26 31.55 29.56 11.45
C LEU A 26 32.29 29.53 12.79
N ILE A 27 33.60 29.26 12.77
CA ILE A 27 34.43 29.26 13.98
C ILE A 27 34.46 30.66 14.61
N LEU A 28 34.68 31.71 13.82
CA LEU A 28 34.79 33.08 14.30
C LEU A 28 33.46 33.59 14.86
N THR A 29 32.35 33.34 14.16
CA THR A 29 31.01 33.71 14.64
C THR A 29 30.67 32.94 15.93
N GLY A 30 30.94 31.64 15.98
CA GLY A 30 30.72 30.86 17.19
C GLY A 30 31.58 31.34 18.36
N ALA A 31 32.87 31.63 18.13
CA ALA A 31 33.76 32.18 19.13
C ALA A 31 33.31 33.57 19.61
N ALA A 32 32.85 34.44 18.71
CA ALA A 32 32.32 35.75 19.06
C ALA A 32 31.04 35.66 19.91
N LEU A 33 30.14 34.73 19.60
CA LEU A 33 28.93 34.47 20.40
C LEU A 33 29.28 33.92 21.78
N ALA A 34 30.20 32.96 21.88
CA ALA A 34 30.67 32.44 23.17
C ALA A 34 31.34 33.54 24.00
N ALA A 35 32.15 34.40 23.37
CA ALA A 35 32.76 35.55 24.00
C ALA A 35 31.73 36.57 24.46
N ALA A 36 30.68 36.84 23.67
CA ALA A 36 29.58 37.73 24.06
C ALA A 36 28.82 37.20 25.29
N VAL A 37 28.53 35.89 25.34
CA VAL A 37 27.92 35.25 26.52
C VAL A 37 28.86 35.34 27.72
N GLY A 38 30.15 35.06 27.54
CA GLY A 38 31.15 35.19 28.62
C GLY A 38 31.30 36.63 29.12
N LEU A 39 31.33 37.61 28.22
CA LEU A 39 31.35 39.04 28.54
C LEU A 39 30.09 39.45 29.31
N SER A 40 28.92 38.87 28.98
CA SER A 40 27.69 39.16 29.71
C SER A 40 27.71 38.70 31.17
N LEU A 41 28.60 37.76 31.54
CA LEU A 41 28.78 37.33 32.93
C LEU A 41 29.63 38.32 33.74
N VAL A 42 30.59 38.98 33.09
CA VAL A 42 31.54 39.91 33.74
C VAL A 42 31.07 41.36 33.64
N TRP A 43 30.34 41.70 32.57
CA TRP A 43 29.81 43.03 32.30
C TRP A 43 28.36 42.96 31.78
N PRO A 44 27.38 42.68 32.66
CA PRO A 44 26.00 42.36 32.26
C PRO A 44 25.19 43.56 31.77
N ALA A 45 25.46 44.77 32.27
CA ALA A 45 24.64 45.97 32.02
C ALA A 45 24.25 46.22 30.54
N PRO A 46 25.19 46.20 29.55
CA PRO A 46 24.83 46.40 28.15
C PRO A 46 23.96 45.28 27.57
N PHE A 47 24.15 44.03 28.00
CA PHE A 47 23.37 42.89 27.52
C PHE A 47 21.96 42.87 28.11
N LEU A 48 21.82 43.26 29.38
CA LEU A 48 20.51 43.40 30.03
C LEU A 48 19.70 44.54 29.41
N ALA A 49 20.34 45.66 29.07
CA ALA A 49 19.69 46.77 28.36
C ALA A 49 19.22 46.34 26.95
N LEU A 50 20.05 45.57 26.22
CA LEU A 50 19.67 45.00 24.94
C LEU A 50 18.48 44.04 25.09
N ALA A 51 18.54 43.13 26.07
CA ALA A 51 17.48 42.17 26.37
C ALA A 51 16.16 42.86 26.74
N ALA A 52 16.20 43.90 27.57
CA ALA A 52 15.04 44.71 27.91
C ALA A 52 14.45 45.42 26.67
N GLY A 53 15.30 45.92 25.78
CA GLY A 53 14.88 46.51 24.51
C GLY A 53 14.20 45.51 23.57
N VAL A 54 14.70 44.27 23.53
CA VAL A 54 14.07 43.17 22.77
C VAL A 54 12.72 42.78 23.40
N LEU A 55 12.68 42.63 24.73
CA LEU A 55 11.47 42.31 25.48
C LEU A 55 10.38 43.36 25.25
N ALA A 56 10.71 44.66 25.33
CA ALA A 56 9.76 45.74 25.13
C ALA A 56 9.10 45.77 23.73
N ARG A 57 9.77 45.19 22.73
CA ARG A 57 9.29 45.12 21.33
C ARG A 57 8.58 43.81 20.99
N SER A 58 8.50 42.87 21.93
CA SER A 58 7.91 41.54 21.69
C SER A 58 6.72 41.30 22.61
N ASP A 59 5.51 41.33 22.06
CA ASP A 59 4.26 41.09 22.79
C ASP A 59 4.26 39.71 23.47
N LEU A 60 4.71 38.67 22.77
CA LEU A 60 4.82 37.31 23.30
C LEU A 60 5.85 37.20 24.43
N ALA A 61 7.01 37.83 24.31
CA ALA A 61 8.05 37.73 25.33
C ALA A 61 7.62 38.42 26.64
N ARG A 62 6.86 39.52 26.56
CA ARG A 62 6.32 40.24 27.74
C ARG A 62 5.34 39.41 28.57
N VAL A 63 4.66 38.44 27.94
CA VAL A 63 3.78 37.51 28.66
C VAL A 63 4.58 36.44 29.41
N ALA A 64 5.78 36.08 28.91
CA ALA A 64 6.58 34.99 29.44
C ALA A 64 7.70 35.42 30.41
N PHE A 65 8.19 36.65 30.32
CA PHE A 65 9.34 37.13 31.11
C PHE A 65 9.02 38.45 31.80
N SER A 66 9.34 38.54 33.09
CA SER A 66 9.07 39.72 33.92
C SER A 66 9.97 40.91 33.58
N ASP A 67 11.21 40.67 33.16
CA ASP A 67 12.18 41.71 32.83
C ASP A 67 13.27 41.21 31.84
N GLY A 68 14.15 42.13 31.43
CA GLY A 68 15.26 41.83 30.53
C GLY A 68 16.29 40.85 31.12
N ALA A 69 16.41 40.76 32.45
CA ALA A 69 17.33 39.84 33.10
C ALA A 69 16.82 38.40 33.04
N ALA A 70 15.54 38.18 33.33
CA ALA A 70 14.86 36.92 33.15
C ALA A 70 14.96 36.47 31.68
N PHE A 71 14.69 37.37 30.72
CA PHE A 71 14.82 37.08 29.30
C PHE A 71 16.26 36.69 28.90
N TRP A 72 17.27 37.48 29.30
CA TRP A 72 18.66 37.19 28.97
C TRP A 72 19.16 35.89 29.60
N SER A 73 18.80 35.63 30.86
CA SER A 73 19.19 34.40 31.57
C SER A 73 18.66 33.14 30.88
N TYR A 74 17.48 33.22 30.28
CA TYR A 74 16.88 32.14 29.51
C TYR A 74 17.56 31.95 28.15
N GLN A 75 17.91 33.04 27.46
CA GLN A 75 18.47 32.98 26.10
C GLN A 75 19.98 32.73 26.05
N ALA A 76 20.75 33.19 27.04
CA ALA A 76 22.21 33.07 27.06
C ALA A 76 22.73 31.61 26.95
N PRO A 77 22.13 30.61 27.64
CA PRO A 77 22.48 29.20 27.44
C PRO A 77 22.19 28.71 26.02
N GLY A 78 21.11 29.19 25.38
CA GLY A 78 20.78 28.88 23.99
C GLY A 78 21.81 29.43 23.01
N LEU A 79 22.24 30.68 23.21
CA LEU A 79 23.31 31.30 22.44
C LEU A 79 24.65 30.58 22.60
N LEU A 80 24.97 30.09 23.80
CA LEU A 80 26.18 29.30 24.04
C LEU A 80 26.14 27.94 23.32
N LYS A 81 24.98 27.25 23.33
CA LYS A 81 24.81 26.00 22.57
C LYS A 81 25.01 26.22 21.08
N LEU A 82 24.41 27.29 20.52
CA LEU A 82 24.61 27.70 19.13
C LEU A 82 26.08 27.99 18.83
N ALA A 83 26.75 28.74 19.71
CA ALA A 83 28.17 29.06 19.58
C ALA A 83 29.04 27.79 19.47
N LEU A 84 28.83 26.82 20.37
CA LEU A 84 29.55 25.55 20.37
C LEU A 84 29.26 24.72 19.11
N ALA A 85 28.00 24.68 18.65
CA ALA A 85 27.62 23.98 17.42
C ALA A 85 28.30 24.59 16.17
N LEU A 86 28.37 25.93 16.09
CA LEU A 86 29.04 26.63 14.99
C LEU A 86 30.56 26.36 14.98
N VAL A 87 31.20 26.44 16.15
CA VAL A 87 32.63 26.10 16.29
C VAL A 87 32.88 24.64 15.91
N GLY A 88 32.07 23.71 16.41
CA GLY A 88 32.17 22.29 16.08
C GLY A 88 31.99 22.02 14.59
N ALA A 89 31.01 22.65 13.95
CA ALA A 89 30.74 22.48 12.53
C ALA A 89 31.89 23.04 11.67
N GLY A 90 32.41 24.22 12.02
CA GLY A 90 33.57 24.80 11.35
C GLY A 90 34.84 23.97 11.54
N ALA A 91 35.04 23.39 12.73
CA ALA A 91 36.16 22.49 13.02
C ALA A 91 36.09 21.19 12.19
N VAL A 92 34.90 20.58 12.08
CA VAL A 92 34.66 19.39 11.23
C VAL A 92 34.94 19.71 9.76
N LEU A 93 34.45 20.85 9.26
CA LEU A 93 34.73 21.29 7.89
C LEU A 93 36.22 21.54 7.65
N ARG A 94 36.92 22.12 8.64
CA ARG A 94 38.36 22.36 8.54
C ARG A 94 39.17 21.06 8.57
N TRP A 95 38.76 20.10 9.40
CA TRP A 95 39.40 18.80 9.53
C TRP A 95 39.17 17.95 8.28
N SER A 96 37.97 17.95 7.69
CA SER A 96 37.68 17.22 6.46
C SER A 96 38.57 17.65 5.28
N GLN A 97 39.08 18.88 5.31
CA GLN A 97 39.91 19.47 4.26
C GLN A 97 41.42 19.25 4.42
N ARG A 98 41.92 18.89 5.62
CA ARG A 98 43.38 18.64 5.84
C ARG A 98 43.84 17.26 5.37
N ASN A 99 42.98 16.51 4.67
CA ASN A 99 43.12 15.08 4.47
C ASN A 99 43.87 14.70 3.18
N GLU A 100 45.03 15.30 2.94
CA GLU A 100 45.91 14.92 1.80
C GLU A 100 46.81 13.71 2.12
N ARG A 101 46.82 13.20 3.36
CA ARG A 101 47.61 12.00 3.75
C ARG A 101 46.75 10.99 4.53
N PRO A 102 46.55 9.75 4.02
CA PRO A 102 45.71 8.76 4.68
C PRO A 102 46.41 8.14 5.89
N GLY A 103 46.00 8.54 7.09
CA GLY A 103 46.40 7.93 8.37
C GLY A 103 45.17 7.50 9.19
N PRO A 104 45.33 6.70 10.26
CA PRO A 104 44.19 6.22 11.07
C PRO A 104 43.37 7.37 11.68
N LEU A 105 44.02 8.46 12.12
CA LEU A 105 43.38 9.68 12.63
C LEU A 105 42.58 10.45 11.57
N SER A 106 42.87 10.22 10.29
CA SER A 106 42.28 10.93 9.16
C SER A 106 40.87 10.42 8.79
N ARG A 107 40.42 9.35 9.47
CA ARG A 107 39.08 8.75 9.39
C ARG A 107 38.13 9.16 10.52
N GLY A 108 38.56 10.00 11.47
CA GLY A 108 37.78 10.35 12.67
C GLY A 108 36.72 11.45 12.48
N TRP A 109 36.98 12.43 11.62
CA TRP A 109 36.06 13.56 11.40
C TRP A 109 34.64 13.17 10.94
N PRO A 110 34.40 12.09 10.15
CA PRO A 110 33.05 11.63 9.81
C PRO A 110 32.24 11.22 11.05
N LEU A 111 32.89 10.53 12.01
CA LEU A 111 32.25 10.14 13.27
C LEU A 111 31.94 11.37 14.11
N LEU A 112 32.86 12.35 14.17
CA LEU A 112 32.62 13.62 14.84
C LEU A 112 31.48 14.41 14.17
N ALA A 113 31.38 14.41 12.84
CA ALA A 113 30.30 15.06 12.10
C ALA A 113 28.94 14.44 12.45
N VAL A 114 28.85 13.11 12.49
CA VAL A 114 27.64 12.38 12.90
C VAL A 114 27.31 12.65 14.37
N ALA A 115 28.30 12.59 15.25
CA ALA A 115 28.12 12.86 16.68
C ALA A 115 27.67 14.30 16.94
N LEU A 116 28.21 15.28 16.22
CA LEU A 116 27.82 16.68 16.36
C LEU A 116 26.39 16.91 15.86
N VAL A 117 25.99 16.29 14.74
CA VAL A 117 24.60 16.35 14.25
C VAL A 117 23.64 15.68 15.23
N ALA A 118 24.01 14.53 15.79
CA ALA A 118 23.21 13.85 16.81
C ALA A 118 23.09 14.68 18.09
N LEU A 119 24.19 15.30 18.55
CA LEU A 119 24.22 16.15 19.73
C LEU A 119 23.41 17.43 19.54
N ASP A 120 23.48 18.08 18.38
CA ASP A 120 22.68 19.27 18.04
C ASP A 120 21.18 18.95 18.09
N LEU A 121 20.77 17.84 17.45
CA LEU A 121 19.38 17.37 17.50
C LEU A 121 18.93 17.02 18.92
N TRP A 122 19.79 16.36 19.71
CA TRP A 122 19.51 16.03 21.10
C TRP A 122 19.42 17.28 22.00
N LEU A 123 20.30 18.27 21.82
CA LEU A 123 20.24 19.52 22.59
C LEU A 123 19.00 20.35 22.27
N ALA A 124 18.50 20.26 21.04
CA ALA A 124 17.28 20.93 20.61
C ALA A 124 16.00 20.23 21.09
N THR A 125 15.99 18.89 21.16
CA THR A 125 14.75 18.11 21.34
C THR A 125 14.74 17.16 22.53
N GLY A 126 15.89 16.86 23.14
CA GLY A 126 16.01 15.86 24.22
C GLY A 126 15.22 16.21 25.48
N ALA A 127 15.07 17.51 25.78
CA ALA A 127 14.26 18.00 26.90
C ALA A 127 12.77 18.14 26.55
N PHE A 128 12.39 18.03 25.27
CA PHE A 128 10.98 18.07 24.83
C PHE A 128 10.23 16.79 25.21
N ASN A 129 10.95 15.72 25.54
CA ASN A 129 10.41 14.51 26.16
C ASN A 129 10.70 14.52 27.67
N PRO A 130 9.97 15.31 28.49
CA PRO A 130 10.01 15.05 29.92
C PRO A 130 9.52 13.62 30.13
N ALA A 131 10.39 12.76 30.65
CA ALA A 131 10.03 11.42 31.07
C ALA A 131 9.16 11.52 32.33
N VAL A 132 7.90 11.93 32.13
CA VAL A 132 6.85 11.80 33.13
C VAL A 132 6.65 10.31 33.33
N ASP A 133 6.58 9.86 34.59
CA ASP A 133 6.35 8.45 34.91
C ASP A 133 5.06 7.98 34.20
N PRO A 134 5.13 7.03 33.26
CA PRO A 134 3.94 6.54 32.56
C PRO A 134 2.93 5.89 33.51
N ALA A 135 3.33 5.49 34.73
CA ALA A 135 2.42 5.01 35.76
C ALA A 135 1.37 6.07 36.16
N LEU A 136 1.67 7.37 35.99
CA LEU A 136 0.69 8.43 36.25
C LEU A 136 -0.48 8.42 35.26
N LEU A 137 -0.30 7.85 34.06
CA LEU A 137 -1.39 7.65 33.09
C LEU A 137 -2.24 6.43 33.41
N ALA A 138 -1.75 5.52 34.27
CA ALA A 138 -2.48 4.32 34.68
C ALA A 138 -3.46 4.59 35.85
N VAL A 139 -3.44 5.78 36.45
CA VAL A 139 -4.34 6.15 37.54
C VAL A 139 -5.75 6.38 36.96
N GLU A 140 -6.67 5.51 37.34
CA GLU A 140 -8.08 5.60 36.96
C GLU A 140 -8.96 5.87 38.20
N PRO A 141 -9.54 7.09 38.32
CA PRO A 141 -10.43 7.44 39.42
C PRO A 141 -11.70 6.56 39.48
N PRO A 142 -12.31 6.36 40.66
CA PRO A 142 -13.54 5.57 40.80
C PRO A 142 -14.71 6.10 39.96
N SER A 143 -14.89 7.43 39.88
CA SER A 143 -15.88 8.09 39.01
C SER A 143 -15.72 7.71 37.53
N VAL A 144 -14.48 7.70 37.03
CA VAL A 144 -14.15 7.30 35.65
C VAL A 144 -14.42 5.83 35.43
N ARG A 145 -14.04 4.96 36.37
CA ARG A 145 -14.29 3.51 36.28
C ARG A 145 -15.78 3.19 36.22
N PHE A 146 -16.57 3.88 37.05
CA PHE A 146 -18.03 3.80 37.01
C PHE A 146 -18.56 4.23 35.64
N LEU A 147 -18.11 5.38 35.13
CA LEU A 147 -18.58 5.91 33.85
C LEU A 147 -18.18 5.02 32.66
N ARG A 148 -16.99 4.41 32.69
CA ARG A 148 -16.55 3.44 31.68
C ARG A 148 -17.43 2.18 31.70
N ALA A 149 -17.82 1.70 32.88
CA ALA A 149 -18.75 0.58 33.00
C ALA A 149 -20.12 0.93 32.39
N GLN A 150 -20.64 2.15 32.64
CA GLN A 150 -21.87 2.63 32.00
C GLN A 150 -21.73 2.73 30.47
N ALA A 151 -20.64 3.33 29.99
CA ALA A 151 -20.36 3.50 28.56
C ALA A 151 -20.14 2.18 27.80
N SER A 152 -19.83 1.08 28.50
CA SER A 152 -19.75 -0.26 27.91
C SER A 152 -21.12 -0.90 27.64
N GLN A 153 -22.17 -0.42 28.32
CA GLN A 153 -23.54 -0.92 28.20
C GLN A 153 -24.38 -0.05 27.25
N GLU A 154 -24.18 1.27 27.29
CA GLU A 154 -24.89 2.23 26.46
C GLU A 154 -23.89 3.15 25.74
N LEU A 155 -24.06 3.35 24.44
CA LEU A 155 -23.26 4.31 23.68
C LEU A 155 -23.79 5.73 23.90
N GLY A 156 -22.99 6.59 24.53
CA GLY A 156 -23.31 8.00 24.78
C GLY A 156 -22.07 8.87 24.90
N ARG A 157 -22.26 10.19 24.90
CA ARG A 157 -21.19 11.15 25.14
C ARG A 157 -21.22 11.72 26.56
N ILE A 158 -20.05 12.16 27.02
CA ILE A 158 -19.82 12.86 28.27
C ILE A 158 -19.54 14.35 28.00
N THR A 159 -19.78 15.19 29.00
CA THR A 159 -19.26 16.57 29.08
C THR A 159 -19.00 16.93 30.54
N THR A 160 -18.39 18.08 30.80
CA THR A 160 -18.36 18.67 32.16
C THR A 160 -19.18 19.94 32.26
N PHE A 161 -19.70 20.16 33.46
CA PHE A 161 -20.30 21.43 33.87
C PHE A 161 -19.41 22.06 34.93
N GLU A 162 -18.96 23.29 34.69
CA GLU A 162 -17.90 23.95 35.46
C GLU A 162 -18.29 25.40 35.78
N ASP A 163 -17.80 25.92 36.91
CA ASP A 163 -17.85 27.34 37.26
C ASP A 163 -16.50 27.78 37.85
N ALA A 164 -16.40 29.03 38.31
CA ALA A 164 -15.18 29.58 38.89
C ALA A 164 -14.72 28.86 40.19
N SER A 165 -15.58 28.07 40.83
CA SER A 165 -15.27 27.30 42.04
C SER A 165 -14.78 25.88 41.74
N THR A 166 -14.99 25.37 40.52
CA THR A 166 -14.57 24.02 40.13
C THR A 166 -13.08 23.90 39.81
N SER A 167 -12.52 22.71 39.99
CA SER A 167 -11.09 22.42 39.80
C SER A 167 -10.73 21.90 38.41
N LYS A 168 -11.59 22.15 37.40
CA LYS A 168 -11.56 21.51 36.07
C LYS A 168 -11.80 20.00 36.15
N THR A 169 -12.98 19.64 36.64
CA THR A 169 -13.48 18.28 36.94
C THR A 169 -12.91 17.18 36.04
N LEU A 170 -12.91 17.38 34.71
CA LEU A 170 -12.23 16.53 33.76
C LEU A 170 -11.75 17.40 32.59
N ASN A 171 -10.44 17.54 32.42
CA ASN A 171 -9.89 18.28 31.28
C ASN A 171 -10.30 17.63 29.94
N ALA A 172 -10.64 18.47 28.96
CA ALA A 172 -10.86 18.02 27.58
C ALA A 172 -9.67 17.16 27.09
N ASN A 173 -9.94 16.23 26.17
CA ASN A 173 -9.03 15.20 25.65
C ASN A 173 -8.77 14.00 26.58
N LEU A 174 -8.90 14.12 27.91
CA LEU A 174 -8.66 12.99 28.82
C LEU A 174 -9.66 11.85 28.63
N GLY A 175 -10.90 12.17 28.23
CA GLY A 175 -11.91 11.16 27.90
C GLY A 175 -11.42 10.14 26.88
N TRP A 176 -10.68 10.58 25.85
CA TRP A 176 -10.16 9.69 24.81
C TRP A 176 -9.16 8.66 25.36
N LEU A 177 -8.22 9.10 26.20
CA LEU A 177 -7.27 8.21 26.88
C LEU A 177 -7.99 7.16 27.74
N LEU A 178 -9.14 7.54 28.32
CA LEU A 178 -9.93 6.72 29.22
C LEU A 178 -11.02 5.90 28.51
N GLY A 179 -11.11 5.95 27.18
CA GLY A 179 -12.13 5.26 26.39
C GLY A 179 -13.54 5.85 26.50
N LEU A 180 -13.67 7.11 26.93
CA LEU A 180 -14.92 7.85 27.07
C LEU A 180 -15.10 8.84 25.91
N GLN A 181 -16.29 8.91 25.34
CA GLN A 181 -16.58 9.84 24.24
C GLN A 181 -16.95 11.22 24.77
N ASP A 182 -16.06 12.20 24.71
CA ASP A 182 -16.29 13.57 25.19
C ASP A 182 -16.74 14.49 24.04
N VAL A 183 -17.83 15.27 24.22
CA VAL A 183 -18.23 16.29 23.22
C VAL A 183 -17.18 17.39 23.05
N ARG A 184 -16.39 17.65 24.09
CA ARG A 184 -15.32 18.66 24.01
C ARG A 184 -14.14 18.17 23.17
N GLY A 185 -14.09 16.85 22.92
CA GLY A 185 -13.26 16.17 21.94
C GLY A 185 -11.75 16.27 22.17
N TYR A 186 -10.99 15.63 21.26
CA TYR A 186 -9.58 15.88 20.94
C TYR A 186 -9.46 16.10 19.44
N ASP A 187 -9.21 17.34 19.04
CA ASP A 187 -8.83 17.67 17.69
C ASP A 187 -7.82 18.81 17.73
N SER A 188 -6.61 18.55 17.22
CA SER A 188 -5.65 19.64 16.96
C SER A 188 -6.17 20.64 15.92
N ILE A 189 -7.20 20.24 15.17
CA ILE A 189 -7.90 21.05 14.17
C ILE A 189 -9.41 20.80 14.36
N ILE A 190 -10.08 21.67 15.11
CA ILE A 190 -11.53 21.56 15.34
C ILE A 190 -12.28 22.06 14.09
N PRO A 191 -13.21 21.29 13.50
CA PRO A 191 -13.98 21.75 12.35
C PRO A 191 -14.76 23.04 12.66
N ARG A 192 -14.69 24.03 11.75
CA ARG A 192 -15.39 25.32 11.92
C ARG A 192 -16.88 25.15 12.23
N GLN A 193 -17.55 24.22 11.54
CA GLN A 193 -18.97 23.92 11.75
C GLN A 193 -19.27 23.38 13.16
N TYR A 194 -18.33 22.62 13.75
CA TYR A 194 -18.49 22.13 15.12
C TYR A 194 -18.34 23.26 16.14
N VAL A 195 -17.39 24.16 15.90
CA VAL A 195 -17.23 25.39 16.68
C VAL A 195 -18.50 26.24 16.61
N GLN A 196 -19.05 26.45 15.41
CA GLN A 196 -20.29 27.20 15.23
C GLN A 196 -21.48 26.55 15.95
N TYR A 197 -21.60 25.21 15.87
CA TYR A 197 -22.62 24.46 16.60
C TYR A 197 -22.49 24.64 18.12
N MET A 198 -21.28 24.49 18.66
CA MET A 198 -21.03 24.68 20.10
C MET A 198 -21.22 26.13 20.54
N GLN A 199 -20.83 27.12 19.71
CA GLN A 199 -21.05 28.56 19.95
C GLN A 199 -22.52 28.94 20.00
N ALA A 200 -23.37 28.23 19.23
CA ALA A 200 -24.80 28.47 19.25
C ALA A 200 -25.43 28.03 20.59
N ILE A 201 -24.83 27.05 21.28
CA ILE A 201 -25.23 26.61 22.63
C ILE A 201 -24.64 27.54 23.70
N GLU A 202 -23.32 27.78 23.65
CA GLU A 202 -22.61 28.61 24.63
C GLU A 202 -21.28 29.17 24.06
N PRO A 203 -20.84 30.40 24.43
CA PRO A 203 -19.58 30.98 23.97
C PRO A 203 -18.33 30.11 24.21
N GLN A 204 -17.46 30.00 23.20
CA GLN A 204 -16.31 29.08 23.20
C GLN A 204 -14.98 29.79 23.51
N GLY A 205 -14.68 29.98 24.80
CA GLY A 205 -13.43 30.59 25.28
C GLY A 205 -12.19 29.68 25.18
N GLY A 206 -12.38 28.36 25.11
CA GLY A 206 -11.29 27.37 25.07
C GLY A 206 -10.50 27.27 23.74
N LEU A 207 -10.97 27.93 22.67
CA LEU A 207 -10.43 27.73 21.31
C LEU A 207 -8.96 28.13 21.16
N LEU A 208 -8.47 29.12 21.93
CA LEU A 208 -7.06 29.52 21.95
C LEU A 208 -6.12 28.40 22.42
N TYR A 209 -6.66 27.40 23.11
CA TYR A 209 -5.93 26.24 23.63
C TYR A 209 -6.25 24.96 22.85
N ASN A 210 -6.84 25.07 21.65
CA ASN A 210 -7.32 23.96 20.82
C ASN A 210 -8.30 23.04 21.56
N ARG A 211 -9.28 23.63 22.27
CA ARG A 211 -10.29 22.90 23.05
C ARG A 211 -11.67 23.53 22.86
N ILE A 212 -12.70 22.68 22.82
CA ILE A 212 -14.07 23.11 23.09
C ILE A 212 -14.23 23.30 24.60
N SER A 213 -14.98 24.33 24.99
CA SER A 213 -15.17 24.71 26.39
C SER A 213 -16.13 23.74 27.09
N PRO A 214 -15.99 23.55 28.41
CA PRO A 214 -17.09 22.97 29.21
C PRO A 214 -18.33 23.86 29.17
N PHE A 215 -19.45 23.34 29.66
CA PHE A 215 -20.64 24.15 29.86
C PHE A 215 -20.53 24.91 31.18
N TYR A 216 -20.90 26.19 31.18
CA TYR A 216 -20.90 27.04 32.39
C TYR A 216 -22.32 27.49 32.77
N ASP A 217 -23.23 27.59 31.81
CA ASP A 217 -24.64 27.93 32.05
C ASP A 217 -25.51 26.65 32.18
N PRO A 218 -26.25 26.45 33.29
CA PRO A 218 -27.21 25.36 33.42
C PRO A 218 -28.23 25.28 32.27
N ALA A 219 -28.63 26.41 31.67
CA ALA A 219 -29.56 26.46 30.55
C ALA A 219 -29.02 25.73 29.30
N SER A 220 -27.70 25.75 29.09
CA SER A 220 -27.03 25.05 27.99
C SER A 220 -27.15 23.53 28.11
N LEU A 221 -27.33 22.98 29.31
CA LEU A 221 -27.56 21.54 29.53
C LEU A 221 -28.97 21.09 29.12
N THR A 222 -29.95 22.00 29.14
CA THR A 222 -31.35 21.74 28.73
C THR A 222 -31.62 22.12 27.27
N ASP A 223 -30.61 22.61 26.54
CA ASP A 223 -30.74 23.00 25.14
C ASP A 223 -31.00 21.77 24.24
N PRO A 224 -32.00 21.82 23.33
CA PRO A 224 -32.25 20.76 22.35
C PRO A 224 -31.01 20.30 21.56
N ARG A 225 -30.09 21.22 21.27
CA ARG A 225 -28.83 20.95 20.56
C ARG A 225 -27.86 20.13 21.43
N THR A 226 -27.85 20.35 22.74
CA THR A 226 -27.09 19.52 23.70
C THR A 226 -27.64 18.09 23.76
N HIS A 227 -28.97 17.93 23.68
CA HIS A 227 -29.58 16.61 23.59
C HIS A 227 -29.22 15.90 22.27
N LEU A 228 -29.22 16.61 21.14
CA LEU A 228 -28.83 16.06 19.83
C LEU A 228 -27.34 15.69 19.75
N LEU A 229 -26.46 16.35 20.51
CA LEU A 229 -25.06 15.93 20.67
C LEU A 229 -24.92 14.54 21.30
N GLY A 230 -25.98 13.99 21.89
CA GLY A 230 -25.97 12.69 22.57
C GLY A 230 -25.21 12.75 23.90
N VAL A 231 -25.21 13.90 24.58
CA VAL A 231 -24.62 14.07 25.91
C VAL A 231 -25.47 13.30 26.92
N ARG A 232 -25.08 12.04 27.17
CA ARG A 232 -25.78 11.14 28.09
C ARG A 232 -25.35 11.35 29.54
N TRP A 233 -24.11 11.77 29.78
CA TRP A 233 -23.58 11.98 31.12
C TRP A 233 -22.90 13.35 31.28
N VAL A 234 -23.16 14.01 32.41
CA VAL A 234 -22.53 15.27 32.79
C VAL A 234 -21.74 15.06 34.08
N MET A 235 -20.45 15.38 34.05
CA MET A 235 -19.56 15.31 35.20
C MET A 235 -19.37 16.71 35.80
N THR A 236 -19.51 16.86 37.11
CA THR A 236 -19.33 18.15 37.78
C THR A 236 -19.03 17.98 39.26
N GLU A 237 -18.40 18.97 39.88
CA GLU A 237 -18.27 19.07 41.34
C GLU A 237 -19.52 19.75 41.98
N LEU A 238 -20.38 20.35 41.15
CA LEU A 238 -21.55 21.11 41.56
C LEU A 238 -22.80 20.23 41.71
N THR A 239 -23.80 20.72 42.43
CA THR A 239 -25.12 20.08 42.45
C THR A 239 -25.96 20.62 41.28
N LEU A 240 -26.40 19.74 40.39
CA LEU A 240 -27.36 20.08 39.33
C LEU A 240 -28.78 19.75 39.80
N ASP A 241 -29.65 20.75 39.83
CA ASP A 241 -31.09 20.63 40.05
C ASP A 241 -31.81 21.06 38.76
N LEU A 242 -31.78 20.17 37.77
CA LEU A 242 -32.34 20.40 36.43
C LEU A 242 -33.31 19.29 36.05
N PRO A 243 -34.45 19.61 35.41
CA PRO A 243 -35.39 18.60 34.94
C PRO A 243 -34.73 17.70 33.88
N GLY A 244 -35.00 16.39 33.95
CA GLY A 244 -34.44 15.40 33.02
C GLY A 244 -33.02 14.93 33.34
N TYR A 245 -32.43 15.39 34.46
CA TYR A 245 -31.12 14.96 34.94
C TYR A 245 -31.21 14.17 36.24
N THR A 246 -30.70 12.94 36.24
CA THR A 246 -30.72 12.05 37.41
C THR A 246 -29.30 11.84 37.95
N LEU A 247 -29.07 12.10 39.24
CA LEU A 247 -27.78 11.80 39.87
C LEU A 247 -27.57 10.27 39.92
N ILE A 248 -26.50 9.78 39.29
CA ILE A 248 -26.17 8.34 39.25
C ILE A 248 -24.85 8.01 39.97
N TYR A 249 -24.03 9.02 40.29
CA TYR A 249 -22.81 8.87 41.08
C TYR A 249 -22.58 10.10 41.96
N PRO A 250 -22.32 9.93 43.28
CA PRO A 250 -22.28 8.68 44.03
C PRO A 250 -23.68 8.06 44.22
N ALA A 251 -23.76 6.74 44.35
CA ALA A 251 -25.01 5.96 44.29
C ALA A 251 -26.03 6.18 45.43
N SER A 252 -25.77 7.06 46.41
CA SER A 252 -26.76 7.54 47.40
C SER A 252 -26.24 8.74 48.22
N PRO A 253 -27.08 9.73 48.60
CA PRO A 253 -26.74 10.79 49.57
C PRO A 253 -26.72 10.33 51.04
N SER A 254 -27.11 9.08 51.35
CA SER A 254 -27.53 8.67 52.70
C SER A 254 -26.44 8.06 53.60
N VAL A 255 -25.16 8.15 53.25
CA VAL A 255 -24.07 7.83 54.18
C VAL A 255 -23.46 9.14 54.66
N PRO A 256 -23.83 9.67 55.85
CA PRO A 256 -23.07 10.77 56.42
C PRO A 256 -21.61 10.33 56.59
N PRO A 257 -20.64 11.21 56.36
CA PRO A 257 -19.24 10.88 56.60
C PRO A 257 -19.12 10.47 58.07
N LYS A 258 -18.64 9.25 58.33
CA LYS A 258 -18.17 8.89 59.67
C LYS A 258 -16.97 9.77 59.99
N VAL A 259 -17.24 10.93 60.58
CA VAL A 259 -16.25 11.71 61.31
C VAL A 259 -15.97 10.93 62.59
N GLY A 260 -14.88 10.17 62.60
CA GLY A 260 -14.49 9.37 63.75
C GLY A 260 -13.53 8.26 63.37
N GLY A 261 -12.27 8.62 63.11
CA GLY A 261 -11.20 7.65 62.89
C GLY A 261 -9.96 8.34 62.33
N SER A 262 -9.01 8.66 63.21
CA SER A 262 -7.66 9.08 62.83
C SER A 262 -6.93 7.91 62.16
N GLY A 263 -7.09 7.78 60.84
CA GLY A 263 -6.39 6.83 60.00
C GLY A 263 -6.72 7.15 58.55
N GLY A 264 -5.70 7.54 57.77
CA GLY A 264 -5.84 8.08 56.41
C GLY A 264 -6.72 7.24 55.49
N GLY A 265 -7.98 7.65 55.32
CA GLY A 265 -8.86 7.24 54.24
C GLY A 265 -8.81 8.28 53.12
N LEU A 266 -8.81 7.82 51.86
CA LEU A 266 -8.91 8.71 50.71
C LEU A 266 -10.12 9.66 50.88
N PRO A 267 -9.99 10.96 50.53
CA PRO A 267 -11.12 11.89 50.60
C PRO A 267 -12.27 11.39 49.71
N THR A 268 -13.49 11.52 50.21
CA THR A 268 -14.72 11.36 49.42
C THR A 268 -14.60 12.17 48.13
N GLU A 269 -14.67 11.49 46.98
CA GLU A 269 -14.48 12.11 45.67
C GLU A 269 -15.58 13.17 45.46
N PRO A 270 -15.24 14.46 45.24
CA PRO A 270 -16.21 15.54 45.11
C PRO A 270 -17.01 15.50 43.79
N VAL A 271 -16.60 14.64 42.85
CA VAL A 271 -17.18 14.52 41.51
C VAL A 271 -18.53 13.81 41.55
N LYS A 272 -19.54 14.43 40.94
CA LYS A 272 -20.87 13.91 40.70
C LYS A 272 -21.08 13.63 39.22
N ILE A 273 -21.86 12.60 38.92
CA ILE A 273 -22.24 12.25 37.54
C ILE A 273 -23.76 12.21 37.44
N TYR A 274 -24.29 13.02 36.54
CA TYR A 274 -25.71 13.08 36.22
C TYR A 274 -25.99 12.42 34.87
N ARG A 275 -27.05 11.63 34.78
CA ARG A 275 -27.57 11.06 33.54
C ARG A 275 -28.61 11.99 32.94
N ASN A 276 -28.43 12.35 31.67
CA ASN A 276 -29.41 13.09 30.86
C ASN A 276 -30.39 12.10 30.24
N GLU A 277 -31.65 12.11 30.68
CA GLU A 277 -32.68 11.20 30.14
C GLU A 277 -33.16 11.64 28.75
N SER A 278 -32.98 12.91 28.40
CA SER A 278 -33.43 13.50 27.12
C SER A 278 -32.40 13.36 25.99
N ALA A 279 -31.21 12.81 26.24
CA ALA A 279 -30.17 12.70 25.22
C ALA A 279 -30.54 11.73 24.08
N PHE A 280 -30.21 12.13 22.85
CA PHE A 280 -30.45 11.33 21.65
C PHE A 280 -29.49 10.13 21.58
N PRO A 281 -29.92 9.00 20.99
CA PRO A 281 -29.01 7.90 20.69
C PRO A 281 -27.98 8.35 19.65
N ARG A 282 -26.83 7.66 19.61
CA ARG A 282 -25.73 8.04 18.69
C ARG A 282 -26.13 7.96 17.21
N ALA A 283 -27.06 7.08 16.87
CA ALA A 283 -27.69 7.01 15.55
C ALA A 283 -29.21 6.82 15.68
N PHE A 284 -29.98 7.47 14.80
CA PHE A 284 -31.44 7.36 14.75
C PHE A 284 -31.95 7.55 13.31
N ALA A 285 -33.21 7.17 13.08
CA ALA A 285 -33.90 7.38 11.80
C ALA A 285 -34.96 8.48 11.94
N ALA A 286 -35.03 9.35 10.94
CA ALA A 286 -36.01 10.43 10.84
C ALA A 286 -36.74 10.38 9.48
N PRO A 287 -38.09 10.47 9.45
CA PRO A 287 -38.88 10.30 8.24
C PRO A 287 -38.88 11.51 7.31
N SER A 288 -38.71 12.73 7.83
CA SER A 288 -38.77 13.97 7.04
C SER A 288 -37.45 14.72 7.03
N ALA A 289 -37.28 15.51 5.97
CA ALA A 289 -36.16 16.42 5.80
C ALA A 289 -36.67 17.81 5.39
N GLU A 290 -36.03 18.86 5.91
CA GLU A 290 -36.34 20.26 5.61
C GLU A 290 -35.06 20.98 5.16
N PHE A 291 -35.16 21.82 4.13
CA PHE A 291 -34.07 22.71 3.75
C PHE A 291 -34.17 24.01 4.54
N VAL A 292 -33.07 24.37 5.19
CA VAL A 292 -32.96 25.61 5.96
C VAL A 292 -31.65 26.31 5.56
N PRO A 293 -31.71 27.60 5.18
CA PRO A 293 -30.50 28.39 4.92
C PRO A 293 -29.49 28.30 6.07
N ALA A 294 -28.20 28.21 5.74
CA ALA A 294 -27.13 27.95 6.71
C ALA A 294 -27.06 28.97 7.87
N ASP A 295 -27.47 30.22 7.63
CA ASP A 295 -27.52 31.30 8.62
C ASP A 295 -28.62 31.11 9.67
N ARG A 296 -29.70 30.39 9.35
CA ARG A 296 -30.84 30.13 10.24
C ARG A 296 -30.91 28.70 10.76
N LEU A 297 -30.08 27.81 10.23
CA LEU A 297 -30.17 26.38 10.51
C LEU A 297 -30.03 26.09 12.01
N LEU A 298 -29.05 26.68 12.69
CA LEU A 298 -28.79 26.39 14.11
C LEU A 298 -29.87 26.92 15.05
N ASP A 299 -30.57 27.98 14.67
CA ASP A 299 -31.71 28.51 15.43
C ASP A 299 -32.93 27.61 15.25
N ARG A 300 -33.18 27.18 14.01
CA ARG A 300 -34.30 26.29 13.64
C ARG A 300 -34.25 24.93 14.36
N LEU A 301 -33.08 24.48 14.79
CA LEU A 301 -32.92 23.25 15.58
C LEU A 301 -33.69 23.29 16.91
N THR A 302 -33.95 24.47 17.48
CA THR A 302 -34.69 24.61 18.74
C THR A 302 -36.21 24.65 18.56
N GLU A 303 -36.68 24.80 17.32
CA GLU A 303 -38.10 25.02 16.99
C GLU A 303 -38.78 23.77 16.39
N VAL A 304 -38.01 22.73 16.08
CA VAL A 304 -38.48 21.53 15.35
C VAL A 304 -38.22 20.27 16.18
N ASP A 305 -39.10 19.28 16.09
CA ASP A 305 -38.84 17.96 16.65
C ASP A 305 -37.80 17.19 15.80
N LEU A 306 -36.56 17.23 16.26
CA LEU A 306 -35.40 16.59 15.61
C LEU A 306 -35.47 15.06 15.61
N ARG A 307 -36.44 14.46 16.33
CA ARG A 307 -36.71 13.01 16.22
C ARG A 307 -37.45 12.66 14.93
N GLN A 308 -38.08 13.65 14.31
CA GLN A 308 -38.94 13.48 13.13
C GLN A 308 -38.36 14.17 11.89
N THR A 309 -37.66 15.29 12.05
CA THR A 309 -37.18 16.08 10.91
C THR A 309 -35.67 16.31 10.98
N VAL A 310 -34.98 16.08 9.87
CA VAL A 310 -33.57 16.41 9.67
C VAL A 310 -33.45 17.71 8.89
N LEU A 311 -32.59 18.63 9.33
CA LEU A 311 -32.38 19.91 8.65
C LEU A 311 -31.14 19.86 7.74
N PHE A 312 -31.25 20.35 6.50
CA PHE A 312 -30.16 20.44 5.54
C PHE A 312 -29.94 21.86 5.07
N ASP A 313 -28.69 22.28 4.91
CA ASP A 313 -28.32 23.58 4.32
C ASP A 313 -27.92 23.51 2.85
N ASP A 314 -28.03 22.34 2.22
CA ASP A 314 -27.85 22.12 0.79
C ASP A 314 -29.19 21.65 0.17
N PRO A 315 -29.79 22.40 -0.78
CA PRO A 315 -31.06 22.03 -1.38
C PRO A 315 -30.97 20.73 -2.20
N ALA A 316 -29.78 20.31 -2.65
CA ALA A 316 -29.59 19.06 -3.38
C ALA A 316 -29.91 17.82 -2.51
N ALA A 317 -29.86 17.95 -1.18
CA ALA A 317 -30.21 16.87 -0.25
C ALA A 317 -31.69 16.44 -0.38
N LEU A 318 -32.59 17.39 -0.69
CA LEU A 318 -34.03 17.12 -0.81
C LEU A 318 -34.43 16.47 -2.16
N GLY A 319 -33.57 16.53 -3.17
CA GLY A 319 -33.77 15.84 -4.44
C GLY A 319 -33.59 14.32 -4.34
N ALA A 320 -32.98 13.83 -3.25
CA ALA A 320 -32.86 12.42 -2.93
C ALA A 320 -34.15 11.92 -2.26
N ALA A 321 -35.14 11.54 -3.07
CA ALA A 321 -36.34 10.79 -2.69
C ALA A 321 -37.01 11.20 -1.35
N SER A 322 -37.43 12.47 -1.21
CA SER A 322 -38.41 12.80 -0.16
C SER A 322 -39.72 12.02 -0.39
N PRO A 323 -40.22 11.26 0.60
CA PRO A 323 -41.50 10.57 0.46
C PRO A 323 -42.64 11.59 0.24
N SER A 324 -43.56 11.25 -0.66
CA SER A 324 -44.75 12.06 -0.97
C SER A 324 -45.77 12.13 0.18
N ALA A 325 -45.57 11.36 1.26
CA ALA A 325 -46.32 11.47 2.51
C ALA A 325 -45.52 10.88 3.68
N PRO A 326 -45.51 11.52 4.88
CA PRO A 326 -44.89 10.95 6.07
C PRO A 326 -45.63 9.68 6.52
N PRO A 327 -44.93 8.58 6.86
CA PRO A 327 -45.56 7.39 7.41
C PRO A 327 -46.23 7.69 8.77
N LYS A 328 -47.33 6.99 9.08
CA LYS A 328 -48.06 7.17 10.34
C LYS A 328 -47.16 6.84 11.54
N VAL A 329 -46.78 7.87 12.29
CA VAL A 329 -46.00 7.79 13.53
C VAL A 329 -46.87 7.17 14.63
N GLY A 330 -46.38 6.12 15.28
CA GLY A 330 -46.98 5.59 16.50
C GLY A 330 -46.67 6.52 17.68
N GLY A 331 -47.59 7.42 18.02
CA GLY A 331 -47.50 8.33 19.17
C GLY A 331 -46.69 9.60 18.92
N SER A 332 -47.25 10.75 19.28
CA SER A 332 -46.56 12.05 19.21
C SER A 332 -45.38 12.10 20.17
N GLY A 333 -44.15 12.28 19.65
CA GLY A 333 -42.94 12.61 20.44
C GLY A 333 -41.85 11.53 20.55
N GLY A 334 -42.01 10.35 19.94
CA GLY A 334 -41.00 9.28 19.93
C GLY A 334 -40.12 9.27 18.66
N PHE A 335 -39.02 8.50 18.68
CA PHE A 335 -38.30 8.15 17.44
C PHE A 335 -39.14 7.21 16.56
N LEU A 336 -38.85 7.13 15.25
CA LEU A 336 -39.44 6.09 14.40
C LEU A 336 -39.24 4.71 15.03
N ALA A 337 -40.32 3.92 15.11
CA ALA A 337 -40.29 2.53 15.59
C ALA A 337 -39.48 1.64 14.62
N THR A 338 -38.15 1.71 14.74
CA THR A 338 -37.16 1.14 13.85
C THR A 338 -36.02 0.54 14.66
N VAL A 339 -35.36 -0.49 14.13
CA VAL A 339 -34.15 -1.01 14.75
C VAL A 339 -32.96 -0.29 14.13
N VAL A 340 -32.36 0.63 14.88
CA VAL A 340 -31.08 1.27 14.54
C VAL A 340 -30.05 0.83 15.57
N ASN A 341 -29.16 -0.08 15.20
CA ASN A 341 -28.17 -0.63 16.12
C ASN A 341 -26.75 -0.50 15.56
N ILE A 342 -25.86 0.11 16.32
CA ILE A 342 -24.44 0.24 15.94
C ILE A 342 -23.76 -1.10 16.23
N ALA A 343 -23.51 -1.88 15.18
CA ALA A 343 -22.88 -3.19 15.28
C ALA A 343 -21.37 -3.11 15.60
N SER A 344 -20.70 -2.07 15.10
CA SER A 344 -19.28 -1.82 15.38
C SER A 344 -18.98 -0.32 15.27
N TYR A 345 -18.24 0.21 16.23
CA TYR A 345 -17.85 1.61 16.29
C TYR A 345 -16.32 1.73 16.39
N GLN A 346 -15.65 1.99 15.27
CA GLN A 346 -14.21 2.20 15.18
C GLN A 346 -13.90 3.62 14.69
N PRO A 347 -12.72 4.20 15.00
CA PRO A 347 -12.40 5.58 14.64
C PRO A 347 -12.52 5.91 13.15
N ASN A 348 -12.22 4.95 12.27
CA ASN A 348 -12.26 5.12 10.82
C ASN A 348 -13.43 4.37 10.16
N GLU A 349 -14.23 3.63 10.92
CA GLU A 349 -15.25 2.76 10.37
C GLU A 349 -16.40 2.52 11.37
N ILE A 350 -17.62 2.86 10.99
CA ILE A 350 -18.82 2.62 11.79
C ILE A 350 -19.77 1.76 10.97
N THR A 351 -20.26 0.67 11.57
CA THR A 351 -21.24 -0.23 10.96
C THR A 351 -22.53 -0.17 11.74
N ILE A 352 -23.63 0.14 11.05
CA ILE A 352 -24.96 0.30 11.63
C ILE A 352 -25.91 -0.69 10.94
N PHE A 353 -26.57 -1.51 11.73
CA PHE A 353 -27.70 -2.32 11.30
C PHE A 353 -28.97 -1.48 11.35
N VAL A 354 -29.72 -1.49 10.26
CA VAL A 354 -30.96 -0.72 10.14
C VAL A 354 -32.08 -1.62 9.60
N ASP A 355 -33.23 -1.58 10.27
CA ASP A 355 -34.49 -2.15 9.80
C ASP A 355 -35.55 -1.04 9.70
N LEU A 356 -35.85 -0.62 8.47
CA LEU A 356 -36.76 0.50 8.19
C LEU A 356 -38.09 0.00 7.60
N PRO A 357 -39.26 0.42 8.14
CA PRO A 357 -40.57 0.10 7.57
C PRO A 357 -40.90 0.96 6.33
N ALA A 358 -40.25 2.12 6.19
CA ALA A 358 -40.43 3.07 5.10
C ALA A 358 -39.10 3.80 4.83
N PRO A 359 -38.89 4.39 3.64
CA PRO A 359 -37.71 5.21 3.36
C PRO A 359 -37.55 6.32 4.40
N ALA A 360 -36.33 6.52 4.89
CA ALA A 360 -36.02 7.48 5.96
C ALA A 360 -34.56 7.92 5.91
N TRP A 361 -34.25 8.99 6.64
CA TRP A 361 -32.90 9.49 6.84
C TRP A 361 -32.27 8.86 8.08
N LEU A 362 -31.15 8.15 7.90
CA LEU A 362 -30.31 7.70 9.01
C LEU A 362 -29.35 8.83 9.38
N VAL A 363 -29.49 9.36 10.60
CA VAL A 363 -28.61 10.37 11.18
C VAL A 363 -27.63 9.70 12.14
N LEU A 364 -26.34 9.95 11.94
CA LEU A 364 -25.26 9.61 12.86
C LEU A 364 -24.74 10.92 13.47
N THR A 365 -24.85 11.06 14.79
CA THR A 365 -24.49 12.26 15.56
C THR A 365 -22.98 12.53 15.66
N ASP A 366 -22.19 12.03 14.70
CA ASP A 366 -20.78 12.34 14.52
C ASP A 366 -20.58 13.52 13.59
N ALA A 367 -19.57 14.35 13.88
CA ALA A 367 -19.25 15.51 13.07
C ALA A 367 -19.00 15.10 11.60
N TYR A 368 -19.65 15.80 10.68
CA TYR A 368 -19.52 15.64 9.25
C TYR A 368 -18.14 16.10 8.80
N PHE A 369 -17.53 15.34 7.90
CA PHE A 369 -16.33 15.76 7.21
C PHE A 369 -16.29 15.08 5.84
N SER A 370 -15.87 15.81 4.80
CA SER A 370 -15.93 15.36 3.40
C SER A 370 -15.11 14.11 3.09
N GLY A 371 -14.16 13.77 3.97
CA GLY A 371 -13.40 12.51 3.93
C GLY A 371 -14.18 11.26 4.32
N TRP A 372 -15.39 11.36 4.87
CA TRP A 372 -16.24 10.21 5.15
C TRP A 372 -17.02 9.77 3.91
N LYS A 373 -17.18 8.46 3.75
CA LYS A 373 -18.00 7.81 2.72
C LYS A 373 -18.98 6.85 3.38
N ALA A 374 -20.13 6.64 2.76
CA ALA A 374 -21.13 5.70 3.25
C ALA A 374 -21.46 4.65 2.19
N TYR A 375 -21.71 3.44 2.66
CA TYR A 375 -22.06 2.30 1.82
C TYR A 375 -23.24 1.55 2.44
N THR A 376 -24.10 0.96 1.62
CA THR A 376 -25.17 0.05 2.08
C THR A 376 -25.00 -1.34 1.48
N ARG A 377 -25.45 -2.34 2.23
CA ARG A 377 -25.55 -3.74 1.80
C ARG A 377 -26.87 -4.34 2.30
N PRO A 378 -27.69 -4.92 1.41
CA PRO A 378 -28.89 -5.67 1.81
C PRO A 378 -28.52 -6.86 2.70
N LEU A 379 -29.34 -7.15 3.70
CA LEU A 379 -29.15 -8.30 4.58
C LEU A 379 -29.75 -9.58 3.94
N ALA A 380 -29.24 -10.01 2.78
CA ALA A 380 -29.63 -11.30 2.19
C ALA A 380 -28.77 -12.44 2.76
N ALA A 381 -29.40 -13.60 3.01
CA ALA A 381 -28.74 -14.80 3.52
C ALA A 381 -27.69 -15.34 2.53
N GLU A 382 -26.50 -15.65 3.05
CA GLU A 382 -25.40 -16.38 2.41
C GLU A 382 -24.93 -15.84 1.03
N GLY A 383 -24.06 -14.84 1.08
CA GLY A 383 -23.25 -14.40 -0.06
C GLY A 383 -22.56 -13.06 0.19
N VAL A 384 -21.36 -12.87 -0.37
CA VAL A 384 -20.68 -11.55 -0.37
C VAL A 384 -21.35 -10.69 -1.46
N LEU A 385 -22.52 -10.13 -1.16
CA LEU A 385 -23.13 -9.13 -2.04
C LEU A 385 -22.26 -7.86 -2.10
N PRO A 386 -22.13 -7.23 -3.28
CA PRO A 386 -21.37 -6.00 -3.44
C PRO A 386 -22.04 -4.83 -2.69
N GLU A 387 -21.23 -4.02 -2.02
CA GLU A 387 -21.70 -2.79 -1.38
C GLU A 387 -22.07 -1.72 -2.41
N GLN A 388 -23.13 -0.96 -2.14
CA GLN A 388 -23.55 0.19 -2.93
C GLN A 388 -23.14 1.48 -2.23
N SER A 389 -22.59 2.45 -2.97
CA SER A 389 -22.20 3.75 -2.40
C SER A 389 -23.41 4.65 -2.17
N LEU A 390 -23.50 5.25 -0.98
CA LEU A 390 -24.51 6.25 -0.61
C LEU A 390 -23.91 7.66 -0.62
N THR A 391 -24.74 8.65 -0.95
CA THR A 391 -24.37 10.06 -0.80
C THR A 391 -24.45 10.44 0.67
N LEU A 392 -23.35 10.96 1.21
CA LEU A 392 -23.25 11.44 2.59
C LEU A 392 -23.57 12.93 2.64
N TRP A 393 -24.49 13.33 3.50
CA TRP A 393 -24.92 14.71 3.67
C TRP A 393 -24.54 15.25 5.04
N ARG A 394 -24.35 16.58 5.11
CA ARG A 394 -24.24 17.30 6.38
C ARG A 394 -25.65 17.66 6.86
N ALA A 395 -26.07 17.01 7.94
CA ALA A 395 -27.35 17.23 8.59
C ALA A 395 -27.19 18.10 9.85
N ASP A 396 -28.23 18.86 10.19
CA ASP A 396 -28.36 19.60 11.45
C ASP A 396 -27.12 20.48 11.76
N GLY A 397 -26.53 21.03 10.70
CA GLY A 397 -25.37 21.93 10.75
C GLY A 397 -24.03 21.25 11.02
N ASN A 398 -24.03 20.02 11.55
CA ASN A 398 -22.81 19.36 11.99
C ASN A 398 -22.77 17.84 11.76
N PHE A 399 -23.88 17.13 11.72
CA PHE A 399 -23.91 15.66 11.75
C PHE A 399 -23.94 15.02 10.37
N ARG A 400 -23.83 13.69 10.32
CA ARG A 400 -23.81 12.90 9.09
C ARG A 400 -25.19 12.29 8.87
N ALA A 401 -25.72 12.42 7.65
CA ALA A 401 -26.94 11.73 7.26
C ALA A 401 -26.84 11.03 5.92
N VAL A 402 -27.56 9.93 5.77
CA VAL A 402 -27.74 9.20 4.51
C VAL A 402 -29.21 8.85 4.32
N HIS A 403 -29.68 8.89 3.08
CA HIS A 403 -31.03 8.43 2.73
C HIS A 403 -31.00 6.91 2.50
N LEU A 404 -31.99 6.20 3.05
CA LEU A 404 -32.11 4.75 2.97
C LEU A 404 -33.52 4.36 2.53
N ASP A 405 -33.60 3.35 1.67
CA ASP A 405 -34.87 2.72 1.32
C ASP A 405 -35.37 1.78 2.44
N ALA A 406 -36.65 1.37 2.37
CA ALA A 406 -37.23 0.44 3.34
C ALA A 406 -36.56 -0.95 3.29
N GLY A 407 -36.49 -1.62 4.45
CA GLY A 407 -35.98 -2.98 4.61
C GLY A 407 -34.75 -3.11 5.52
N LYS A 408 -34.26 -4.34 5.63
CA LYS A 408 -33.10 -4.72 6.45
C LYS A 408 -31.80 -4.54 5.68
N GLN A 409 -30.95 -3.66 6.19
CA GLN A 409 -29.67 -3.36 5.55
C GLN A 409 -28.57 -3.04 6.57
N THR A 410 -27.33 -3.21 6.16
CA THR A 410 -26.15 -2.77 6.90
C THR A 410 -25.58 -1.52 6.24
N VAL A 411 -25.45 -0.44 7.00
CA VAL A 411 -24.84 0.82 6.55
C VAL A 411 -23.46 0.94 7.16
N ARG A 412 -22.47 1.22 6.31
CA ARG A 412 -21.06 1.31 6.69
C ARG A 412 -20.51 2.69 6.36
N PHE A 413 -20.16 3.46 7.39
CA PHE A 413 -19.45 4.72 7.25
C PHE A 413 -17.95 4.46 7.33
N LYS A 414 -17.18 4.93 6.36
CA LYS A 414 -15.72 4.74 6.31
C LYS A 414 -15.01 6.06 6.09
N TYR A 415 -13.99 6.33 6.90
CA TYR A 415 -13.11 7.49 6.76
C TYR A 415 -12.02 7.19 5.73
N ALA A 416 -12.04 7.92 4.63
CA ALA A 416 -11.09 7.80 3.53
C ALA A 416 -10.77 9.20 2.95
N PRO A 417 -10.06 10.06 3.70
CA PRO A 417 -9.81 11.44 3.29
C PRO A 417 -8.85 11.51 2.10
N LEU A 418 -9.13 12.45 1.18
CA LEU A 418 -8.31 12.69 -0.01
C LEU A 418 -6.87 13.09 0.35
N SER A 419 -6.68 13.87 1.40
CA SER A 419 -5.35 14.29 1.87
C SER A 419 -4.45 13.11 2.21
N PHE A 420 -5.00 12.08 2.87
CA PHE A 420 -4.25 10.86 3.19
C PHE A 420 -3.91 10.07 1.92
N GLN A 421 -4.85 9.95 0.97
CA GLN A 421 -4.60 9.28 -0.31
C GLN A 421 -3.54 10.00 -1.14
N LEU A 422 -3.57 11.32 -1.21
CA LEU A 422 -2.56 12.16 -1.87
C LEU A 422 -1.21 12.07 -1.16
N GLY A 423 -1.18 12.07 0.18
CA GLY A 423 0.03 11.90 0.98
C GLY A 423 0.69 10.53 0.75
N LEU A 424 -0.12 9.47 0.72
CA LEU A 424 0.34 8.12 0.39
C LEU A 424 0.92 8.07 -1.02
N TYR A 425 0.24 8.67 -1.99
CA TYR A 425 0.67 8.72 -3.39
C TYR A 425 1.97 9.52 -3.59
N THR A 426 2.09 10.70 -3.01
CA THR A 426 3.29 11.54 -3.11
C THR A 426 4.50 10.87 -2.44
N SER A 427 4.29 10.26 -1.27
CA SER A 427 5.32 9.47 -0.59
C SER A 427 5.78 8.27 -1.43
N PHE A 428 4.82 7.59 -2.07
CA PHE A 428 5.09 6.49 -2.98
C PHE A 428 5.92 6.93 -4.18
N LEU A 429 5.54 8.01 -4.87
CA LEU A 429 6.30 8.55 -5.99
C LEU A 429 7.70 8.96 -5.57
N ALA A 430 7.84 9.67 -4.44
CA ALA A 430 9.13 10.08 -3.92
C ALA A 430 10.04 8.87 -3.65
N LEU A 431 9.49 7.80 -3.07
CA LEU A 431 10.22 6.54 -2.86
C LEU A 431 10.67 5.92 -4.18
N MET A 432 9.79 5.83 -5.19
CA MET A 432 10.14 5.28 -6.50
C MET A 432 11.22 6.12 -7.19
N THR A 433 11.12 7.45 -7.13
CA THR A 433 12.16 8.35 -7.65
C THR A 433 13.48 8.15 -6.91
N LEU A 434 13.48 8.01 -5.59
CA LEU A 434 14.68 7.73 -4.81
C LEU A 434 15.30 6.38 -5.18
N LEU A 435 14.50 5.33 -5.38
CA LEU A 435 15.00 4.02 -5.84
C LEU A 435 15.60 4.09 -7.24
N LEU A 436 15.00 4.87 -8.15
CA LEU A 436 15.55 5.10 -9.49
C LEU A 436 16.86 5.88 -9.45
N LEU A 437 16.92 6.94 -8.64
CA LEU A 437 18.14 7.72 -8.43
C LEU A 437 19.24 6.87 -7.77
N LEU A 438 18.89 6.01 -6.82
CA LEU A 438 19.80 5.05 -6.20
C LEU A 438 20.29 4.02 -7.23
N GLY A 439 19.39 3.50 -8.07
CA GLY A 439 19.73 2.60 -9.17
C GLY A 439 20.67 3.24 -10.17
N TRP A 440 20.42 4.50 -10.56
CA TRP A 440 21.30 5.28 -11.43
C TRP A 440 22.65 5.57 -10.76
N TRP A 441 22.66 5.96 -9.48
CA TRP A 441 23.88 6.16 -8.73
C TRP A 441 24.72 4.87 -8.62
N ALA A 442 24.08 3.74 -8.29
CA ALA A 442 24.72 2.44 -8.22
C ALA A 442 25.27 2.05 -9.60
N TRP A 443 24.50 2.28 -10.65
CA TRP A 443 24.95 2.09 -12.04
C TRP A 443 26.23 2.89 -12.32
N GLY A 444 26.26 4.19 -12.06
CA GLY A 444 27.46 5.03 -12.26
C GLY A 444 28.65 4.64 -11.39
N ARG A 445 28.42 3.96 -10.25
CA ARG A 445 29.47 3.46 -9.35
C ARG A 445 30.12 2.17 -9.87
N PHE A 446 29.32 1.25 -10.40
CA PHE A 446 29.77 -0.07 -10.87
C PHE A 446 30.13 -0.09 -12.36
N TYR A 447 29.62 0.85 -13.15
CA TYR A 447 29.80 0.93 -14.59
C TYR A 447 30.60 2.18 -14.97
N ARG A 448 31.92 2.04 -15.14
CA ARG A 448 32.79 3.06 -15.75
C ARG A 448 33.05 2.66 -17.20
N GLY A 449 32.75 3.57 -18.13
CA GLY A 449 32.80 3.36 -19.59
C GLY A 449 34.17 3.04 -20.20
N GLU A 450 35.15 2.63 -19.42
CA GLU A 450 36.51 2.27 -19.86
C GLU A 450 36.64 0.80 -20.33
N HIS A 451 35.56 0.01 -20.29
CA HIS A 451 35.58 -1.45 -20.56
C HIS A 451 34.89 -1.87 -21.88
N GLU A 452 34.76 -0.98 -22.86
CA GLU A 452 34.13 -1.29 -24.16
C GLU A 452 34.95 -2.24 -25.07
N ALA A 453 36.17 -2.61 -24.67
CA ALA A 453 37.08 -3.43 -25.48
C ALA A 453 36.89 -4.97 -25.39
N HIS A 454 36.12 -5.50 -24.42
CA HIS A 454 35.97 -6.96 -24.24
C HIS A 454 34.55 -7.47 -24.56
N GLU A 455 34.43 -8.47 -25.43
CA GLU A 455 33.17 -9.16 -25.78
C GLU A 455 32.38 -9.63 -24.55
N VAL A 456 33.08 -10.12 -23.52
CA VAL A 456 32.50 -10.55 -22.24
C VAL A 456 31.77 -9.41 -21.52
N SER A 457 32.32 -8.20 -21.56
CA SER A 457 31.70 -6.99 -20.97
C SER A 457 30.42 -6.61 -21.71
N ARG A 458 30.42 -6.73 -23.05
CA ARG A 458 29.24 -6.45 -23.89
C ARG A 458 28.11 -7.46 -23.63
N VAL A 459 28.44 -8.75 -23.57
CA VAL A 459 27.47 -9.82 -23.26
C VAL A 459 26.89 -9.65 -21.84
N ALA A 460 27.74 -9.32 -20.86
CA ALA A 460 27.30 -9.06 -19.49
C ALA A 460 26.37 -7.84 -19.41
N LYS A 461 26.71 -6.72 -20.07
CA LYS A 461 25.85 -5.53 -20.15
C LYS A 461 24.50 -5.86 -20.78
N ASN A 462 24.50 -6.55 -21.91
CA ASN A 462 23.29 -6.87 -22.67
C ASN A 462 22.40 -7.89 -21.98
N SER A 463 22.90 -8.61 -20.98
CA SER A 463 22.10 -9.55 -20.18
C SER A 463 21.67 -8.96 -18.83
N LEU A 464 22.60 -8.31 -18.10
CA LEU A 464 22.37 -7.80 -16.75
C LEU A 464 21.52 -6.52 -16.74
N VAL A 465 21.66 -5.63 -17.74
CA VAL A 465 20.89 -4.38 -17.78
C VAL A 465 19.40 -4.65 -17.98
N PRO A 466 18.96 -5.40 -19.00
CA PRO A 466 17.54 -5.68 -19.17
C PRO A 466 16.99 -6.49 -18.00
N MET A 467 17.78 -7.40 -17.43
CA MET A 467 17.40 -8.17 -16.23
C MET A 467 17.18 -7.27 -15.01
N GLY A 468 18.11 -6.36 -14.70
CA GLY A 468 17.99 -5.41 -13.60
C GLY A 468 16.81 -4.46 -13.77
N LEU A 469 16.59 -3.95 -14.98
CA LEU A 469 15.46 -3.07 -15.29
C LEU A 469 14.11 -3.80 -15.29
N ALA A 470 14.06 -5.06 -15.74
CA ALA A 470 12.83 -5.87 -15.66
C ALA A 470 12.45 -6.19 -14.20
N LEU A 471 13.43 -6.49 -13.34
CA LEU A 471 13.24 -6.65 -11.90
C LEU A 471 12.70 -5.36 -11.28
N LEU A 472 13.28 -4.22 -11.64
CA LEU A 472 12.82 -2.91 -11.20
C LEU A 472 11.38 -2.64 -11.63
N ASN A 473 11.03 -2.92 -12.90
CA ASN A 473 9.67 -2.75 -13.41
C ASN A 473 8.66 -3.62 -12.64
N LYS A 474 8.99 -4.88 -12.36
CA LYS A 474 8.13 -5.73 -11.51
C LYS A 474 7.97 -5.17 -10.10
N GLY A 475 9.04 -4.61 -9.53
CA GLY A 475 8.98 -3.89 -8.26
C GLY A 475 8.02 -2.71 -8.32
N ILE A 476 8.12 -1.87 -9.35
CA ILE A 476 7.24 -0.72 -9.59
C ILE A 476 5.78 -1.18 -9.79
N ASP A 477 5.53 -2.24 -10.55
CA ASP A 477 4.19 -2.81 -10.78
C ASP A 477 3.57 -3.35 -9.48
N PHE A 478 4.36 -4.06 -8.67
CA PHE A 478 3.93 -4.53 -7.35
C PHE A 478 3.62 -3.36 -6.42
N ALA A 479 4.45 -2.33 -6.46
CA ALA A 479 4.29 -1.13 -5.66
C ALA A 479 3.03 -0.35 -6.09
N PHE A 480 2.76 -0.23 -7.40
CA PHE A 480 1.51 0.32 -7.92
C PHE A 480 0.29 -0.53 -7.57
N ALA A 481 0.46 -1.85 -7.45
CA ALA A 481 -0.60 -2.74 -6.98
C ALA A 481 -1.07 -2.40 -5.56
N LEU A 482 -0.17 -2.04 -4.64
CA LEU A 482 -0.54 -1.55 -3.30
C LEU A 482 -1.50 -0.36 -3.35
N LEU A 483 -1.22 0.60 -4.24
CA LEU A 483 -2.04 1.79 -4.37
C LEU A 483 -3.39 1.47 -5.02
N ARG A 484 -3.38 0.84 -6.20
CA ARG A 484 -4.60 0.60 -6.98
C ARG A 484 -5.58 -0.33 -6.26
N LEU A 485 -5.10 -1.36 -5.54
CA LEU A 485 -5.94 -2.28 -4.80
C LEU A 485 -6.71 -1.57 -3.68
N ARG A 486 -6.05 -0.65 -2.96
CA ARG A 486 -6.66 0.15 -1.88
C ARG A 486 -7.70 1.14 -2.38
N ILE A 487 -7.58 1.60 -3.63
CA ILE A 487 -8.53 2.56 -4.24
C ILE A 487 -9.69 1.83 -4.94
N LEU A 488 -9.42 0.82 -5.77
CA LEU A 488 -10.40 0.26 -6.72
C LEU A 488 -11.44 -0.68 -6.11
N SER A 489 -11.34 -1.04 -4.81
CA SER A 489 -12.12 -2.12 -4.17
C SER A 489 -11.97 -3.48 -4.89
N PRO A 490 -12.40 -4.60 -4.28
CA PRO A 490 -12.31 -5.90 -4.95
C PRO A 490 -13.07 -5.96 -6.28
N ALA A 491 -14.22 -5.29 -6.40
CA ALA A 491 -15.01 -5.31 -7.63
C ALA A 491 -14.32 -4.57 -8.78
N GLY A 492 -13.84 -3.34 -8.54
CA GLY A 492 -13.16 -2.54 -9.56
C GLY A 492 -11.80 -3.14 -9.96
N GLU A 493 -11.05 -3.71 -9.01
CA GLU A 493 -9.85 -4.49 -9.30
C GLU A 493 -10.16 -5.72 -10.16
N GLY A 494 -11.27 -6.40 -9.86
CA GLY A 494 -11.71 -7.57 -10.62
C GLY A 494 -12.06 -7.25 -12.05
N SER A 495 -12.81 -6.17 -12.29
CA SER A 495 -13.11 -5.66 -13.63
C SER A 495 -11.84 -5.27 -14.40
N TYR A 496 -10.87 -4.64 -13.72
CA TYR A 496 -9.58 -4.32 -14.32
C TYR A 496 -8.77 -5.57 -14.70
N THR A 497 -8.68 -6.53 -13.77
CA THR A 497 -7.96 -7.80 -13.97
C THR A 497 -8.60 -8.63 -15.09
N PHE A 498 -9.93 -8.67 -15.14
CA PHE A 498 -10.68 -9.28 -16.22
C PHE A 498 -10.39 -8.59 -17.55
N ALA A 499 -10.46 -7.25 -17.64
CA ALA A 499 -10.18 -6.52 -18.88
C ALA A 499 -8.75 -6.73 -19.40
N ILE A 500 -7.74 -6.76 -18.51
CA ILE A 500 -6.36 -7.11 -18.88
C ILE A 500 -6.27 -8.56 -19.37
N GLY A 501 -6.83 -9.50 -18.60
CA GLY A 501 -6.84 -10.91 -18.99
C GLY A 501 -7.51 -11.12 -20.34
N PHE A 502 -8.58 -10.36 -20.61
CA PHE A 502 -9.31 -10.34 -21.87
C PHE A 502 -8.42 -9.90 -23.03
N TYR A 503 -7.74 -8.78 -22.84
CA TYR A 503 -6.86 -8.14 -23.82
C TYR A 503 -5.62 -8.98 -24.18
N VAL A 504 -4.98 -9.66 -23.22
CA VAL A 504 -3.68 -10.32 -23.43
C VAL A 504 -3.74 -11.47 -24.44
N ILE A 505 -4.87 -12.19 -24.55
CA ILE A 505 -5.03 -13.23 -25.59
C ILE A 505 -4.93 -12.62 -27.00
N PHE A 506 -5.59 -11.48 -27.22
CA PHE A 506 -5.52 -10.76 -28.49
C PHE A 506 -4.14 -10.14 -28.72
N GLU A 507 -3.45 -9.73 -27.65
CA GLU A 507 -2.06 -9.30 -27.74
C GLU A 507 -1.15 -10.40 -28.32
N ILE A 508 -1.31 -11.66 -27.90
CA ILE A 508 -0.54 -12.80 -28.43
C ILE A 508 -0.83 -13.00 -29.92
N LEU A 509 -2.11 -12.93 -30.33
CA LEU A 509 -2.52 -13.05 -31.72
C LEU A 509 -1.93 -11.94 -32.60
N VAL A 510 -1.90 -10.69 -32.11
CA VAL A 510 -1.34 -9.55 -32.85
C VAL A 510 0.18 -9.61 -32.91
N ARG A 511 0.86 -9.97 -31.82
CA ARG A 511 2.34 -10.06 -31.80
C ARG A 511 2.87 -11.23 -32.63
N PHE A 512 2.12 -12.34 -32.68
CA PHE A 512 2.32 -13.54 -33.52
C PHE A 512 3.74 -14.14 -33.50
N GLY A 513 4.53 -13.90 -32.45
CA GLY A 513 5.94 -14.31 -32.38
C GLY A 513 6.88 -13.58 -33.35
N LEU A 514 6.39 -12.57 -34.09
CA LEU A 514 7.13 -11.87 -35.13
C LEU A 514 8.33 -11.08 -34.59
N GLY A 515 8.32 -10.68 -33.32
CA GLY A 515 9.43 -9.97 -32.69
C GLY A 515 10.69 -10.82 -32.59
N THR A 516 10.56 -12.09 -32.21
CA THR A 516 11.69 -13.04 -32.14
C THR A 516 12.27 -13.32 -33.52
N LEU A 517 11.40 -13.49 -34.52
CA LEU A 517 11.82 -13.68 -35.91
C LEU A 517 12.53 -12.42 -36.45
N LEU A 518 11.98 -11.23 -36.19
CA LEU A 518 12.57 -9.95 -36.54
C LEU A 518 13.97 -9.80 -35.94
N THR A 519 14.14 -10.06 -34.64
CA THR A 519 15.46 -9.99 -34.00
C THR A 519 16.45 -10.96 -34.63
N ARG A 520 16.03 -12.20 -34.94
CA ARG A 520 16.88 -13.22 -35.56
C ARG A 520 17.35 -12.83 -36.96
N GLU A 521 16.44 -12.42 -37.85
CA GLU A 521 16.81 -12.12 -39.25
C GLU A 521 17.60 -10.81 -39.36
N VAL A 522 17.29 -9.80 -38.54
CA VAL A 522 18.06 -8.54 -38.53
C VAL A 522 19.44 -8.72 -37.88
N ALA A 523 19.58 -9.63 -36.93
CA ALA A 523 20.90 -9.97 -36.39
C ALA A 523 21.80 -10.67 -37.42
N ARG A 524 21.21 -11.39 -38.40
CA ARG A 524 21.95 -12.00 -39.52
C ARG A 524 22.36 -10.99 -40.57
N ASP A 525 21.45 -10.09 -40.95
CA ASP A 525 21.74 -9.02 -41.90
C ASP A 525 21.12 -7.68 -41.43
N ARG A 526 21.99 -6.86 -40.82
CA ARG A 526 21.61 -5.55 -40.25
C ARG A 526 21.17 -4.55 -41.33
N SER A 527 21.54 -4.74 -42.59
CA SER A 527 21.15 -3.83 -43.69
C SER A 527 19.65 -3.92 -44.02
N GLN A 528 19.04 -5.08 -43.78
CA GLN A 528 17.63 -5.34 -44.05
C GLN A 528 16.70 -4.92 -42.88
N ALA A 529 17.24 -4.34 -41.81
CA ALA A 529 16.50 -3.96 -40.61
C ALA A 529 15.23 -3.15 -40.91
N GLY A 530 15.34 -2.16 -41.80
CA GLY A 530 14.21 -1.33 -42.22
C GLY A 530 13.11 -2.13 -42.93
N ARG A 531 13.47 -2.98 -43.89
CA ARG A 531 12.53 -3.82 -44.65
C ARG A 531 11.77 -4.77 -43.74
N TYR A 532 12.49 -5.46 -42.84
CA TYR A 532 11.87 -6.38 -41.88
C TYR A 532 10.95 -5.64 -40.90
N LEU A 533 11.37 -4.50 -40.35
CA LEU A 533 10.55 -3.69 -39.44
C LEU A 533 9.26 -3.22 -40.11
N LEU A 534 9.34 -2.72 -41.36
CA LEU A 534 8.19 -2.25 -42.12
C LEU A 534 7.17 -3.38 -42.34
N ASN A 535 7.62 -4.54 -42.82
CA ASN A 535 6.73 -5.68 -43.08
C ASN A 535 6.12 -6.24 -41.79
N VAL A 536 6.89 -6.36 -40.70
CA VAL A 536 6.36 -6.80 -39.41
C VAL A 536 5.33 -5.81 -38.87
N THR A 537 5.57 -4.50 -39.00
CA THR A 537 4.64 -3.47 -38.52
C THR A 537 3.32 -3.49 -39.29
N VAL A 538 3.39 -3.57 -40.62
CA VAL A 538 2.19 -3.66 -41.48
C VAL A 538 1.43 -4.96 -41.24
N LEU A 539 2.14 -6.09 -41.16
CA LEU A 539 1.53 -7.39 -40.85
C LEU A 539 0.82 -7.39 -39.49
N ARG A 540 1.43 -6.79 -38.45
CA ARG A 540 0.80 -6.61 -37.14
C ARG A 540 -0.43 -5.71 -37.20
N GLY A 541 -0.41 -4.68 -38.04
CA GLY A 541 -1.60 -3.85 -38.30
C GLY A 541 -2.75 -4.67 -38.89
N TRP A 542 -2.46 -5.55 -39.85
CA TRP A 542 -3.47 -6.47 -40.41
C TRP A 542 -3.97 -7.49 -39.40
N LEU A 543 -3.08 -8.10 -38.61
CA LEU A 543 -3.47 -9.02 -37.54
C LEU A 543 -4.31 -8.33 -36.46
N TRP A 544 -3.98 -7.07 -36.13
CA TRP A 544 -4.78 -6.25 -35.23
C TRP A 544 -6.17 -5.99 -35.80
N LEU A 545 -6.29 -5.54 -37.04
CA LEU A 545 -7.59 -5.35 -37.70
C LEU A 545 -8.40 -6.66 -37.77
N ALA A 546 -7.76 -7.78 -38.12
CA ALA A 546 -8.39 -9.10 -38.16
C ALA A 546 -8.83 -9.59 -36.77
N SER A 547 -8.17 -9.14 -35.71
CA SER A 547 -8.53 -9.48 -34.33
C SER A 547 -9.75 -8.72 -33.81
N LEU A 548 -10.11 -7.55 -34.37
CA LEU A 548 -11.21 -6.71 -33.88
C LEU A 548 -12.60 -7.36 -34.04
N PRO A 549 -12.96 -7.99 -35.19
CA PRO A 549 -14.23 -8.71 -35.31
C PRO A 549 -14.33 -9.88 -34.33
N LEU A 550 -13.22 -10.61 -34.13
CA LEU A 550 -13.17 -11.71 -33.16
C LEU A 550 -13.33 -11.18 -31.73
N LEU A 551 -12.66 -10.08 -31.39
CA LEU A 551 -12.80 -9.40 -30.11
C LEU A 551 -14.25 -8.97 -29.88
N ALA A 552 -14.87 -8.32 -30.86
CA ALA A 552 -16.26 -7.88 -30.79
C ALA A 552 -17.22 -9.07 -30.61
N LEU A 553 -17.01 -10.18 -31.33
CA LEU A 553 -17.81 -11.40 -31.19
C LEU A 553 -17.73 -11.98 -29.76
N VAL A 554 -16.53 -12.08 -29.19
CA VAL A 554 -16.35 -12.59 -27.83
C VAL A 554 -16.94 -11.61 -26.81
N MET A 555 -16.80 -10.29 -27.01
CA MET A 555 -17.43 -9.29 -26.15
C MET A 555 -18.96 -9.38 -26.19
N LEU A 556 -19.56 -9.60 -27.37
CA LEU A 556 -21.01 -9.80 -27.50
C LEU A 556 -21.47 -11.07 -26.76
N ALA A 557 -20.71 -12.16 -26.86
CA ALA A 557 -21.00 -13.39 -26.12
C ALA A 557 -20.97 -13.16 -24.60
N TYR A 558 -19.97 -12.44 -24.09
CA TYR A 558 -19.89 -12.06 -22.67
C TYR A 558 -20.95 -11.03 -22.27
N GLY A 559 -21.38 -10.15 -23.16
CA GLY A 559 -22.49 -9.23 -22.93
C GLY A 559 -23.81 -9.97 -22.77
N ALA A 560 -24.04 -11.03 -23.54
CA ALA A 560 -25.27 -11.81 -23.48
C ALA A 560 -25.30 -12.85 -22.34
N TRP A 561 -24.17 -13.48 -21.99
CA TRP A 561 -24.14 -14.62 -21.06
C TRP A 561 -23.17 -14.47 -19.88
N GLY A 562 -22.23 -13.52 -19.95
CA GLY A 562 -21.09 -13.42 -19.01
C GLY A 562 -21.09 -12.18 -18.11
N GLY A 563 -22.12 -11.34 -18.17
CA GLY A 563 -22.25 -10.16 -17.31
C GLY A 563 -21.22 -9.06 -17.59
N LEU A 564 -20.89 -8.81 -18.86
CA LEU A 564 -19.98 -7.72 -19.25
C LEU A 564 -20.63 -6.35 -19.00
N THR A 565 -19.99 -5.53 -18.15
CA THR A 565 -20.46 -4.17 -17.89
C THR A 565 -20.02 -3.19 -19.00
N PRO A 566 -20.76 -2.08 -19.22
CA PRO A 566 -20.33 -1.06 -20.19
C PRO A 566 -18.94 -0.48 -19.91
N ALA A 567 -18.58 -0.31 -18.64
CA ALA A 567 -17.26 0.17 -18.23
C ALA A 567 -16.14 -0.82 -18.59
N GLU A 568 -16.36 -2.13 -18.40
CA GLU A 568 -15.43 -3.18 -18.86
C GLU A 568 -15.29 -3.16 -20.38
N GLY A 569 -16.39 -2.97 -21.11
CA GLY A 569 -16.38 -2.80 -22.57
C GLY A 569 -15.50 -1.63 -23.03
N TRP A 570 -15.64 -0.46 -22.40
CA TRP A 570 -14.78 0.70 -22.67
C TRP A 570 -13.32 0.44 -22.35
N ALA A 571 -13.02 -0.20 -21.21
CA ALA A 571 -11.65 -0.55 -20.86
C ALA A 571 -11.01 -1.52 -21.86
N ILE A 572 -11.73 -2.56 -22.29
CA ILE A 572 -11.26 -3.51 -23.30
C ILE A 572 -11.01 -2.81 -24.64
N GLY A 573 -11.92 -1.92 -25.08
CA GLY A 573 -11.74 -1.13 -26.30
C GLY A 573 -10.51 -0.22 -26.25
N LEU A 574 -10.27 0.44 -25.12
CA LEU A 574 -9.06 1.26 -24.91
C LEU A 574 -7.79 0.41 -24.90
N PHE A 575 -7.80 -0.77 -24.28
CA PHE A 575 -6.67 -1.70 -24.34
C PHE A 575 -6.43 -2.23 -25.76
N ALA A 576 -7.48 -2.53 -26.52
CA ALA A 576 -7.37 -2.92 -27.92
C ALA A 576 -6.72 -1.82 -28.77
N LEU A 577 -7.05 -0.54 -28.52
CA LEU A 577 -6.35 0.59 -29.15
C LEU A 577 -4.90 0.70 -28.69
N ALA A 578 -4.64 0.55 -27.38
CA ALA A 578 -3.29 0.54 -26.83
C ALA A 578 -2.41 -0.58 -27.41
N LEU A 579 -3.02 -1.69 -27.84
CA LEU A 579 -2.36 -2.82 -28.51
C LEU A 579 -1.60 -2.41 -29.75
N LEU A 580 -2.22 -1.57 -30.57
CA LEU A 580 -1.68 -1.15 -31.86
C LEU A 580 -0.33 -0.46 -31.64
N PHE A 581 -0.29 0.48 -30.70
CA PHE A 581 0.94 1.19 -30.33
C PHE A 581 1.96 0.28 -29.65
N ALA A 582 1.51 -0.63 -28.76
CA ALA A 582 2.38 -1.62 -28.15
C ALA A 582 3.08 -2.50 -29.20
N ALA A 583 2.33 -2.99 -30.19
CA ALA A 583 2.83 -3.84 -31.26
C ALA A 583 3.88 -3.14 -32.15
N ILE A 584 3.73 -1.83 -32.38
CA ILE A 584 4.72 -1.00 -33.09
C ILE A 584 5.99 -0.84 -32.23
N SER A 585 5.83 -0.47 -30.97
CA SER A 585 6.95 -0.25 -30.05
C SER A 585 7.80 -1.51 -29.82
N ASP A 586 7.15 -2.68 -29.81
CA ASP A 586 7.80 -3.99 -29.71
C ASP A 586 8.63 -4.30 -30.96
N GLY A 587 8.13 -3.96 -32.15
CA GLY A 587 8.89 -4.11 -33.40
C GLY A 587 10.17 -3.26 -33.41
N ILE A 588 10.08 -2.00 -32.97
CA ILE A 588 11.25 -1.11 -32.85
C ILE A 588 12.23 -1.65 -31.80
N SER A 589 11.72 -2.12 -30.66
CA SER A 589 12.54 -2.73 -29.61
C SER A 589 13.27 -3.98 -30.11
N ALA A 590 12.61 -4.82 -30.92
CA ALA A 590 13.22 -6.01 -31.52
C ALA A 590 14.38 -5.67 -32.48
N VAL A 591 14.31 -4.53 -33.18
CA VAL A 591 15.43 -4.02 -33.99
C VAL A 591 16.58 -3.58 -33.09
N PHE A 592 16.33 -2.80 -32.03
CA PHE A 592 17.38 -2.44 -31.07
C PHE A 592 18.06 -3.68 -30.47
N ASN A 593 17.28 -4.71 -30.13
CA ASN A 593 17.81 -5.98 -29.62
C ASN A 593 18.70 -6.69 -30.65
N ALA A 594 18.37 -6.63 -31.95
CA ALA A 594 19.19 -7.19 -33.03
C ALA A 594 20.52 -6.46 -33.24
N PHE A 595 20.56 -5.17 -32.90
CA PHE A 595 21.77 -4.34 -32.90
C PHE A 595 22.53 -4.37 -31.57
N GLU A 596 22.21 -5.30 -30.66
CA GLU A 596 22.84 -5.42 -29.33
C GLU A 596 22.67 -4.17 -28.45
N GLY A 597 21.69 -3.30 -28.74
CA GLY A 597 21.42 -2.06 -28.01
C GLY A 597 20.25 -2.19 -27.04
N MET A 598 20.22 -3.24 -26.22
CA MET A 598 19.09 -3.59 -25.35
C MET A 598 18.84 -2.56 -24.22
N GLU A 599 19.82 -1.72 -23.89
CA GLU A 599 19.71 -0.65 -22.89
C GLU A 599 18.68 0.42 -23.26
N TYR A 600 18.54 0.74 -24.55
CA TYR A 600 17.62 1.76 -25.03
C TYR A 600 16.15 1.36 -24.82
N PRO A 601 15.66 0.21 -25.37
CA PRO A 601 14.28 -0.20 -25.14
C PRO A 601 14.00 -0.51 -23.66
N SER A 602 14.96 -1.05 -22.91
CA SER A 602 14.79 -1.32 -21.48
C SER A 602 14.66 -0.03 -20.65
N GLY A 603 15.47 0.98 -20.94
CA GLY A 603 15.42 2.28 -20.29
C GLY A 603 14.11 3.03 -20.59
N VAL A 604 13.69 3.07 -21.87
CA VAL A 604 12.41 3.65 -22.25
C VAL A 604 11.26 2.89 -21.58
N SER A 605 11.26 1.57 -21.62
CA SER A 605 10.23 0.75 -20.95
C SER A 605 10.09 1.09 -19.47
N THR A 606 11.22 1.26 -18.77
CA THR A 606 11.22 1.65 -17.35
C THR A 606 10.60 3.04 -17.14
N ALA A 607 10.94 4.02 -17.98
CA ALA A 607 10.34 5.35 -17.93
C ALA A 607 8.83 5.31 -18.23
N ILE A 608 8.41 4.47 -19.16
CA ILE A 608 7.00 4.28 -19.52
C ILE A 608 6.22 3.59 -18.39
N VAL A 609 6.78 2.58 -17.73
CA VAL A 609 6.17 1.95 -16.54
C VAL A 609 6.00 2.98 -15.42
N LEU A 610 7.04 3.78 -15.14
CA LEU A 610 6.94 4.84 -14.14
C LEU A 610 5.86 5.88 -14.50
N GLY A 611 5.80 6.30 -15.77
CA GLY A 611 4.76 7.20 -16.25
C GLY A 611 3.35 6.61 -16.17
N LYS A 612 3.18 5.31 -16.47
CA LYS A 612 1.92 4.59 -16.28
C LYS A 612 1.48 4.57 -14.83
N VAL A 613 2.42 4.36 -13.90
CA VAL A 613 2.14 4.37 -12.46
C VAL A 613 1.78 5.77 -11.96
N ALA A 614 2.53 6.80 -12.37
CA ALA A 614 2.26 8.18 -11.99
C ALA A 614 0.91 8.68 -12.56
N LEU A 615 0.70 8.57 -13.86
CA LEU A 615 -0.58 8.96 -14.47
C LEU A 615 -1.73 8.06 -14.03
N GLY A 616 -1.49 6.76 -13.87
CA GLY A 616 -2.50 5.81 -13.39
C GLY A 616 -2.98 6.15 -11.99
N ALA A 617 -2.06 6.48 -11.09
CA ALA A 617 -2.41 6.94 -9.75
C ALA A 617 -3.16 8.28 -9.76
N LEU A 618 -2.73 9.24 -10.59
CA LEU A 618 -3.43 10.52 -10.74
C LEU A 618 -4.88 10.33 -11.20
N VAL A 619 -5.10 9.45 -12.16
CA VAL A 619 -6.43 9.16 -12.73
C VAL A 619 -7.35 8.42 -11.76
N LEU A 620 -6.77 7.62 -10.85
CA LEU A 620 -7.52 6.94 -9.78
C LEU A 620 -7.95 7.87 -8.64
N LEU A 621 -7.31 9.03 -8.49
CA LEU A 621 -7.57 9.96 -7.39
C LEU A 621 -8.54 11.08 -7.81
N PRO A 622 -9.32 11.62 -6.85
CA PRO A 622 -10.07 12.86 -7.06
C PRO A 622 -9.15 14.03 -7.47
N PRO A 623 -9.57 14.91 -8.41
CA PRO A 623 -10.92 15.06 -8.95
C PRO A 623 -11.25 14.15 -10.15
N LEU A 624 -10.29 13.44 -10.74
CA LEU A 624 -10.54 12.62 -11.94
C LEU A 624 -11.43 11.42 -11.62
N SER A 625 -11.02 10.58 -10.67
CA SER A 625 -11.77 9.38 -10.24
C SER A 625 -12.29 8.52 -11.41
N TRP A 626 -11.55 8.41 -12.52
CA TRP A 626 -11.99 7.67 -13.72
C TRP A 626 -11.91 6.14 -13.57
N GLY A 627 -11.57 5.67 -12.37
CA GLY A 627 -11.50 4.26 -12.02
C GLY A 627 -10.58 3.45 -12.93
N PHE A 628 -10.92 2.18 -13.14
CA PHE A 628 -10.09 1.28 -13.96
C PHE A 628 -10.15 1.60 -15.46
N VAL A 629 -11.22 2.23 -15.95
CA VAL A 629 -11.33 2.68 -17.36
C VAL A 629 -10.27 3.74 -17.66
N GLY A 630 -10.07 4.66 -16.71
CA GLY A 630 -8.99 5.64 -16.78
C GLY A 630 -7.60 5.02 -16.88
N LEU A 631 -7.35 3.89 -16.19
CA LEU A 631 -6.08 3.15 -16.30
C LEU A 631 -5.84 2.58 -17.71
N ALA A 632 -6.91 2.15 -18.40
CA ALA A 632 -6.83 1.72 -19.79
C ALA A 632 -6.49 2.91 -20.71
N GLY A 633 -7.08 4.09 -20.45
CA GLY A 633 -6.74 5.33 -21.15
C GLY A 633 -5.28 5.75 -20.98
N VAL A 634 -4.74 5.66 -19.75
CA VAL A 634 -3.31 5.90 -19.48
C VAL A 634 -2.43 4.95 -20.31
N SER A 635 -2.84 3.70 -20.49
CA SER A 635 -2.09 2.74 -21.30
C SER A 635 -1.99 3.16 -22.78
N VAL A 636 -3.04 3.74 -23.35
CA VAL A 636 -3.02 4.30 -24.71
C VAL A 636 -1.99 5.42 -24.82
N VAL A 637 -2.10 6.42 -23.94
CA VAL A 637 -1.21 7.61 -23.92
C VAL A 637 0.25 7.19 -23.77
N MET A 638 0.52 6.29 -22.83
CA MET A 638 1.88 5.86 -22.52
C MET A 638 2.47 4.96 -23.61
N ASN A 639 1.69 4.07 -24.24
CA ASN A 639 2.18 3.27 -25.37
C ASN A 639 2.44 4.15 -26.60
N LEU A 640 1.62 5.19 -26.84
CA LEU A 640 1.84 6.15 -27.90
C LEU A 640 3.16 6.93 -27.69
N LEU A 641 3.38 7.43 -26.46
CA LEU A 641 4.63 8.08 -26.07
C LEU A 641 5.84 7.14 -26.26
N GLN A 642 5.70 5.87 -25.91
CA GLN A 642 6.74 4.85 -26.11
C GLN A 642 7.13 4.70 -27.58
N VAL A 643 6.16 4.66 -28.49
CA VAL A 643 6.41 4.61 -29.94
C VAL A 643 7.21 5.83 -30.39
N PHE A 644 6.78 7.04 -30.04
CA PHE A 644 7.48 8.26 -30.44
C PHE A 644 8.91 8.34 -29.89
N TRP A 645 9.10 7.99 -28.62
CA TRP A 645 10.43 8.02 -28.01
C TRP A 645 11.37 7.00 -28.66
N LEU A 646 10.90 5.76 -28.85
CA LEU A 646 11.71 4.73 -29.52
C LEU A 646 12.00 5.06 -30.97
N LEU A 647 11.05 5.66 -31.71
CA LEU A 647 11.30 6.11 -33.08
C LEU A 647 12.36 7.23 -33.13
N ALA A 648 12.30 8.19 -32.20
CA ALA A 648 13.31 9.26 -32.11
C ALA A 648 14.71 8.72 -31.79
N LEU A 649 14.80 7.76 -30.87
CA LEU A 649 16.06 7.06 -30.57
C LEU A 649 16.54 6.24 -31.76
N MET A 650 15.64 5.52 -32.43
CA MET A 650 15.98 4.67 -33.57
C MET A 650 16.58 5.50 -34.70
N ARG A 651 15.97 6.64 -35.02
CA ARG A 651 16.48 7.57 -36.05
C ARG A 651 17.81 8.23 -35.69
N SER A 652 18.11 8.42 -34.41
CA SER A 652 19.35 9.07 -33.97
C SER A 652 20.50 8.10 -33.70
N LYS A 653 20.22 6.82 -33.43
CA LYS A 653 21.22 5.84 -33.00
C LYS A 653 21.48 4.70 -33.99
N LEU A 654 20.53 4.38 -34.87
CA LEU A 654 20.68 3.26 -35.80
C LEU A 654 20.87 3.76 -37.24
N PRO A 655 21.84 3.22 -38.00
CA PRO A 655 22.07 3.58 -39.39
C PRO A 655 21.06 2.85 -40.29
N LEU A 656 19.82 3.34 -40.32
CA LEU A 656 18.76 2.77 -41.14
C LEU A 656 18.70 3.44 -42.52
N ALA A 657 18.62 2.63 -43.57
CA ALA A 657 18.36 3.13 -44.92
C ALA A 657 16.94 3.75 -45.00
N PRO A 658 16.74 4.77 -45.85
CA PRO A 658 15.42 5.34 -46.08
C PRO A 658 14.47 4.27 -46.65
N LEU A 659 13.29 4.15 -46.02
CA LEU A 659 12.27 3.17 -46.41
C LEU A 659 11.52 3.65 -47.65
N THR A 660 11.28 2.74 -48.59
CA THR A 660 10.43 2.98 -49.76
C THR A 660 9.24 2.03 -49.77
N ARG A 661 8.16 2.39 -50.49
CA ARG A 661 6.99 1.48 -50.64
C ARG A 661 7.35 0.14 -51.31
N ARG A 662 8.47 0.08 -52.04
CA ARG A 662 8.98 -1.14 -52.68
C ARG A 662 9.52 -2.16 -51.68
N ASP A 663 9.76 -1.77 -50.44
CA ASP A 663 10.20 -2.66 -49.36
C ASP A 663 9.05 -3.50 -48.77
N LEU A 664 7.79 -3.20 -49.11
CA LEU A 664 6.64 -4.03 -48.72
C LEU A 664 6.58 -5.29 -49.59
N ASP A 665 6.67 -6.44 -48.94
CA ASP A 665 6.78 -7.73 -49.60
C ASP A 665 5.76 -8.73 -49.01
N PRO A 666 4.62 -8.96 -49.71
CA PRO A 666 3.60 -9.92 -49.27
C PRO A 666 4.12 -11.36 -49.16
N THR A 667 5.12 -11.73 -49.98
CA THR A 667 5.71 -13.07 -49.94
C THR A 667 6.52 -13.27 -48.66
N LEU A 668 7.28 -12.25 -48.26
CA LEU A 668 7.97 -12.20 -46.97
C LEU A 668 6.98 -12.28 -45.81
N GLN A 669 5.88 -11.51 -45.85
CA GLN A 669 4.85 -11.56 -44.80
C GLN A 669 4.23 -12.96 -44.63
N ARG A 670 3.95 -13.66 -45.74
CA ARG A 670 3.44 -15.04 -45.71
C ARG A 670 4.46 -16.02 -45.14
N SER A 671 5.73 -15.88 -45.51
CA SER A 671 6.85 -16.65 -44.94
C SER A 671 6.98 -16.41 -43.43
N MET A 672 6.89 -15.16 -43.00
CA MET A 672 6.95 -14.78 -41.58
C MET A 672 5.81 -15.41 -40.76
N LEU A 673 4.57 -15.38 -41.29
CA LEU A 673 3.42 -16.00 -40.64
C LEU A 673 3.61 -17.51 -40.48
N THR A 674 3.95 -18.21 -41.57
CA THR A 674 4.15 -19.67 -41.53
C THR A 674 5.30 -20.08 -40.62
N GLY A 675 6.40 -19.32 -40.63
CA GLY A 675 7.56 -19.56 -39.76
C GLY A 675 7.31 -19.25 -38.27
N SER A 676 6.43 -18.30 -37.95
CA SER A 676 6.16 -17.87 -36.56
C SER A 676 4.93 -18.53 -35.94
N LEU A 677 4.10 -19.22 -36.73
CA LEU A 677 2.88 -19.91 -36.27
C LEU A 677 3.13 -20.85 -35.08
N PRO A 678 4.18 -21.71 -35.06
CA PRO A 678 4.42 -22.60 -33.93
C PRO A 678 4.77 -21.85 -32.63
N LEU A 679 5.51 -20.74 -32.74
CA LEU A 679 5.85 -19.89 -31.60
C LEU A 679 4.61 -19.23 -31.02
N MET A 680 3.76 -18.66 -31.89
CA MET A 680 2.48 -18.07 -31.48
C MET A 680 1.59 -19.11 -30.78
N LEU A 681 1.44 -20.31 -31.34
CA LEU A 681 0.61 -21.35 -30.77
C LEU A 681 1.10 -21.80 -29.39
N ASN A 682 2.42 -21.96 -29.22
CA ASN A 682 3.00 -22.29 -27.91
C ASN A 682 2.76 -21.18 -26.88
N HIS A 683 2.94 -19.92 -27.26
CA HIS A 683 2.67 -18.79 -26.36
C HIS A 683 1.18 -18.69 -25.99
N LEU A 684 0.29 -18.93 -26.95
CA LEU A 684 -1.16 -18.93 -26.72
C LEU A 684 -1.56 -20.04 -25.74
N LEU A 685 -1.12 -21.28 -25.97
CA LEU A 685 -1.42 -22.41 -25.10
C LEU A 685 -0.88 -22.20 -23.67
N ALA A 686 0.36 -21.71 -23.55
CA ALA A 686 0.96 -21.41 -22.26
C ALA A 686 0.17 -20.30 -21.53
N HIS A 687 -0.25 -19.25 -22.24
CA HIS A 687 -1.01 -18.16 -21.62
C HIS A 687 -2.40 -18.60 -21.17
N ILE A 688 -3.11 -19.36 -22.01
CA ILE A 688 -4.41 -19.95 -21.67
C ILE A 688 -4.27 -20.81 -20.42
N PHE A 689 -3.25 -21.66 -20.33
CA PHE A 689 -3.02 -22.50 -19.16
C PHE A 689 -2.94 -21.71 -17.84
N PHE A 690 -2.25 -20.56 -17.84
CA PHE A 690 -2.00 -19.78 -16.62
C PHE A 690 -3.08 -18.74 -16.27
N ARG A 691 -3.95 -18.36 -17.22
CA ARG A 691 -4.86 -17.21 -17.04
C ARG A 691 -6.32 -17.45 -17.42
N LEU A 692 -6.66 -18.61 -17.97
CA LEU A 692 -8.05 -18.90 -18.35
C LEU A 692 -8.99 -19.02 -17.15
N ASP A 693 -8.46 -19.38 -15.98
CA ASP A 693 -9.17 -19.38 -14.70
C ASP A 693 -9.89 -18.05 -14.42
N VAL A 694 -9.26 -16.90 -14.68
CA VAL A 694 -9.86 -15.56 -14.51
C VAL A 694 -11.09 -15.36 -15.42
N TRP A 695 -11.04 -15.90 -16.64
CA TRP A 695 -12.12 -15.78 -17.62
C TRP A 695 -13.32 -16.64 -17.23
N ILE A 696 -13.09 -17.83 -16.68
CA ILE A 696 -14.13 -18.72 -16.17
C ILE A 696 -14.71 -18.18 -14.85
N LEU A 697 -13.86 -17.59 -14.00
CA LEU A 697 -14.26 -17.09 -12.69
C LEU A 697 -15.20 -15.87 -12.77
N LYS A 698 -14.99 -14.95 -13.72
CA LYS A 698 -15.82 -13.74 -13.87
C LYS A 698 -17.33 -14.05 -14.02
N PRO A 699 -17.78 -14.89 -14.97
CA PRO A 699 -19.21 -15.17 -15.16
C PRO A 699 -19.79 -16.03 -14.04
N LEU A 700 -18.99 -16.92 -13.43
CA LEU A 700 -19.48 -17.86 -12.40
C LEU A 700 -19.49 -17.27 -10.98
N ALA A 701 -18.59 -16.36 -10.67
CA ALA A 701 -18.37 -15.83 -9.32
C ALA A 701 -18.37 -14.29 -9.22
N GLY A 702 -18.44 -13.59 -10.34
CA GLY A 702 -18.51 -12.13 -10.39
C GLY A 702 -17.16 -11.40 -10.30
N ALA A 703 -17.20 -10.08 -10.47
CA ALA A 703 -15.99 -9.24 -10.51
C ALA A 703 -15.22 -9.25 -9.17
N ALA A 704 -15.93 -9.18 -8.04
CA ALA A 704 -15.29 -9.13 -6.73
C ALA A 704 -14.41 -10.37 -6.46
N ALA A 705 -14.88 -11.56 -6.82
CA ALA A 705 -14.11 -12.80 -6.72
C ALA A 705 -12.83 -12.75 -7.57
N VAL A 706 -12.93 -12.23 -8.80
CA VAL A 706 -11.77 -12.02 -9.68
C VAL A 706 -10.77 -11.04 -9.07
N GLY A 707 -11.23 -9.97 -8.42
CA GLY A 707 -10.33 -9.01 -7.77
C GLY A 707 -9.65 -9.59 -6.53
N LEU A 708 -10.38 -10.36 -5.72
CA LEU A 708 -9.81 -11.09 -4.59
C LEU A 708 -8.74 -12.09 -5.05
N TYR A 709 -9.03 -12.82 -6.11
CA TYR A 709 -8.12 -13.78 -6.72
C TYR A 709 -6.90 -13.11 -7.35
N GLY A 710 -7.12 -12.01 -8.10
CA GLY A 710 -6.09 -11.21 -8.72
C GLY A 710 -5.11 -10.60 -7.72
N ALA A 711 -5.58 -10.18 -6.54
CA ALA A 711 -4.73 -9.69 -5.45
C ALA A 711 -3.78 -10.78 -4.93
N ALA A 712 -4.26 -12.01 -4.76
CA ALA A 712 -3.43 -13.15 -4.35
C ALA A 712 -2.35 -13.47 -5.39
N TYR A 713 -2.70 -13.45 -6.68
CA TYR A 713 -1.76 -13.71 -7.78
C TYR A 713 -0.58 -12.74 -7.85
N LYS A 714 -0.68 -11.52 -7.31
CA LYS A 714 0.42 -10.54 -7.34
C LYS A 714 1.68 -11.05 -6.65
N TYR A 715 1.53 -11.81 -5.57
CA TYR A 715 2.67 -12.45 -4.90
C TYR A 715 3.26 -13.58 -5.75
N ILE A 716 2.41 -14.39 -6.38
CA ILE A 716 2.82 -15.49 -7.26
C ILE A 716 3.62 -14.94 -8.47
N ASP A 717 3.10 -13.90 -9.13
CA ASP A 717 3.75 -13.22 -10.26
C ASP A 717 5.13 -12.63 -9.89
N GLY A 718 5.26 -12.13 -8.65
CA GLY A 718 6.51 -11.64 -8.10
C GLY A 718 7.54 -12.75 -7.85
N LEU A 719 7.10 -13.89 -7.30
CA LEU A 719 7.98 -15.02 -6.97
C LEU A 719 8.48 -15.77 -8.22
N ASN A 720 7.66 -15.87 -9.27
CA ASN A 720 8.00 -16.54 -10.53
C ASN A 720 9.18 -15.92 -11.29
N VAL A 721 9.66 -14.75 -10.86
CA VAL A 721 10.92 -14.16 -11.31
C VAL A 721 12.13 -15.06 -11.05
N ILE A 722 12.17 -15.70 -9.89
CA ILE A 722 13.30 -16.50 -9.41
C ILE A 722 13.61 -17.65 -10.39
N PRO A 723 12.65 -18.54 -10.73
CA PRO A 723 12.92 -19.67 -11.63
C PRO A 723 13.19 -19.20 -13.06
N SER A 724 12.57 -18.11 -13.53
CA SER A 724 12.81 -17.63 -14.90
C SER A 724 14.27 -17.26 -15.12
N TYR A 725 14.87 -16.49 -14.20
CA TYR A 725 16.28 -16.10 -14.33
C TYR A 725 17.25 -17.22 -14.02
N PHE A 726 16.93 -18.06 -13.02
CA PHE A 726 17.71 -19.25 -12.75
C PHE A 726 17.77 -20.18 -13.97
N THR A 727 16.62 -20.41 -14.62
CA THR A 727 16.53 -21.26 -15.81
C THR A 727 17.25 -20.66 -17.00
N LEU A 728 17.14 -19.34 -17.21
CA LEU A 728 17.87 -18.63 -18.27
C LEU A 728 19.39 -18.77 -18.11
N ALA A 729 19.91 -18.73 -16.89
CA ALA A 729 21.33 -18.89 -16.60
C ALA A 729 21.84 -20.33 -16.83
N ILE A 730 21.03 -21.33 -16.49
CA ILE A 730 21.43 -22.75 -16.59
C ILE A 730 21.12 -23.36 -17.97
N PHE A 731 20.21 -22.79 -18.75
CA PHE A 731 19.77 -23.34 -20.03
C PHE A 731 20.91 -23.58 -21.03
N PRO A 732 21.88 -22.66 -21.25
CA PRO A 732 23.00 -22.93 -22.16
C PRO A 732 23.83 -24.15 -21.74
N LEU A 733 24.00 -24.37 -20.44
CA LEU A 733 24.69 -25.54 -19.88
C LEU A 733 23.91 -26.83 -20.18
N LEU A 734 22.58 -26.82 -19.97
CA LEU A 734 21.71 -27.96 -20.26
C LEU A 734 21.72 -28.32 -21.75
N SER A 735 21.60 -27.33 -22.64
CA SER A 735 21.66 -27.53 -24.10
C SER A 735 23.00 -28.08 -24.57
N ARG A 736 24.11 -27.59 -24.01
CA ARG A 736 25.44 -28.12 -24.33
C ARG A 736 25.60 -29.57 -23.91
N TYR A 737 25.16 -29.95 -22.71
CA TYR A 737 25.23 -31.35 -22.25
C TYR A 737 24.28 -32.28 -23.01
N ALA A 738 23.12 -31.77 -23.44
CA ALA A 738 22.20 -32.51 -24.29
C ALA A 738 22.81 -32.79 -25.67
N GLN A 739 23.47 -31.80 -26.31
CA GLN A 739 24.12 -31.98 -27.61
C GLN A 739 25.41 -32.81 -27.56
N ALA A 740 26.22 -32.64 -26.51
CA ALA A 740 27.42 -33.46 -26.30
C ALA A 740 27.09 -34.94 -25.97
N GLY A 741 25.81 -35.26 -25.77
CA GLY A 741 25.28 -36.50 -25.22
C GLY A 741 24.89 -37.60 -26.20
N GLN A 742 25.49 -37.71 -27.39
CA GLN A 742 25.35 -38.95 -28.18
C GLN A 742 26.08 -40.17 -27.55
N GLY A 743 26.78 -40.00 -26.42
CA GLY A 743 27.33 -41.09 -25.57
C GLY A 743 26.93 -40.99 -24.09
N ASN A 744 27.12 -42.07 -23.32
CA ASN A 744 26.69 -42.21 -21.90
C ASN A 744 27.17 -41.07 -20.96
N GLY A 745 28.32 -40.45 -21.24
CA GLY A 745 28.88 -39.39 -20.39
C GLY A 745 28.09 -38.06 -20.41
N GLY A 746 27.59 -37.64 -21.57
CA GLY A 746 26.85 -36.37 -21.69
C GLY A 746 25.46 -36.43 -21.05
N ARG A 747 24.77 -37.57 -21.17
CA ARG A 747 23.46 -37.80 -20.56
C ARG A 747 23.53 -37.82 -19.02
N ALA A 748 24.59 -38.41 -18.45
CA ALA A 748 24.84 -38.38 -17.02
C ALA A 748 25.14 -36.96 -16.50
N ALA A 749 25.90 -36.16 -17.26
CA ALA A 749 26.17 -34.75 -16.92
C ALA A 749 24.89 -33.88 -16.98
N LEU A 750 24.03 -34.10 -17.98
CA LEU A 750 22.73 -33.45 -18.09
C LEU A 750 21.83 -33.79 -16.89
N LEU A 751 21.68 -35.08 -16.58
CA LEU A 751 20.86 -35.55 -15.46
C LEU A 751 21.36 -34.97 -14.13
N ARG A 752 22.68 -34.99 -13.89
CA ARG A 752 23.27 -34.40 -12.68
C ARG A 752 22.99 -32.91 -12.57
N SER A 753 23.21 -32.15 -13.65
CA SER A 753 22.95 -30.71 -13.68
C SER A 753 21.47 -30.40 -13.41
N TYR A 754 20.58 -31.21 -13.96
CA TYR A 754 19.14 -31.10 -13.73
C TYR A 754 18.74 -31.44 -12.29
N VAL A 755 19.29 -32.51 -11.70
CA VAL A 755 19.06 -32.87 -10.28
C VAL A 755 19.50 -31.75 -9.34
N VAL A 756 20.67 -31.14 -9.59
CA VAL A 756 21.15 -29.98 -8.81
C VAL A 756 20.21 -28.79 -8.96
N ALA A 757 19.76 -28.52 -10.19
CA ALA A 757 18.82 -27.43 -10.49
C ALA A 757 17.50 -27.60 -9.72
N LEU A 758 16.91 -28.81 -9.78
CA LEU A 758 15.69 -29.14 -9.05
C LEU A 758 15.88 -28.99 -7.54
N ARG A 759 16.97 -29.53 -7.00
CA ARG A 759 17.27 -29.46 -5.57
C ARG A 759 17.40 -28.02 -5.08
N LEU A 760 18.10 -27.16 -5.81
CA LEU A 760 18.25 -25.74 -5.47
C LEU A 760 16.90 -25.00 -5.48
N LEU A 761 16.06 -25.26 -6.50
CA LEU A 761 14.75 -24.62 -6.59
C LEU A 761 13.79 -25.10 -5.51
N VAL A 762 13.77 -26.39 -5.17
CA VAL A 762 12.96 -26.93 -4.06
C VAL A 762 13.44 -26.38 -2.71
N LEU A 763 14.75 -26.25 -2.51
CA LEU A 763 15.35 -25.71 -1.28
C LEU A 763 14.91 -24.26 -1.01
N VAL A 764 14.61 -23.49 -2.07
CA VAL A 764 14.14 -22.10 -1.99
C VAL A 764 12.61 -21.99 -1.99
N SER A 765 11.92 -22.72 -2.87
CA SER A 765 10.48 -22.59 -3.08
C SER A 765 9.65 -23.14 -1.93
N LEU A 766 10.07 -24.25 -1.31
CA LEU A 766 9.35 -24.89 -0.22
C LEU A 766 9.24 -24.01 1.05
N PRO A 767 10.32 -23.42 1.60
CA PRO A 767 10.20 -22.55 2.77
C PRO A 767 9.41 -21.28 2.46
N ILE A 768 9.46 -20.78 1.20
CA ILE A 768 8.62 -19.66 0.76
C ILE A 768 7.14 -20.05 0.83
N ALA A 769 6.77 -21.21 0.29
CA ALA A 769 5.38 -21.68 0.31
C ALA A 769 4.85 -21.86 1.74
N ILE A 770 5.65 -22.47 2.62
CA ILE A 770 5.32 -22.63 4.04
C ILE A 770 5.16 -21.25 4.68
N LEU A 771 6.18 -20.38 4.59
CA LEU A 771 6.15 -19.08 5.24
C LEU A 771 4.93 -18.25 4.84
N VAL A 772 4.71 -18.10 3.53
CA VAL A 772 3.61 -17.31 2.96
C VAL A 772 2.25 -17.88 3.37
N THR A 773 2.10 -19.20 3.54
CA THR A 773 0.86 -19.79 4.06
C THR A 773 0.51 -19.24 5.45
N PHE A 774 1.51 -19.12 6.34
CA PHE A 774 1.30 -18.59 7.70
C PHE A 774 1.15 -17.07 7.73
N ILE A 775 1.80 -16.34 6.81
CA ILE A 775 1.78 -14.86 6.79
C ILE A 775 0.84 -14.27 5.72
N ALA A 776 -0.04 -15.07 5.11
CA ALA A 776 -0.92 -14.60 4.03
C ALA A 776 -1.83 -13.44 4.44
N THR A 777 -2.41 -13.49 5.64
CA THR A 777 -3.28 -12.44 6.19
C THR A 777 -2.57 -11.09 6.30
N PRO A 778 -1.42 -10.96 6.99
CA PRO A 778 -0.69 -9.69 7.05
C PRO A 778 -0.17 -9.25 5.68
N LEU A 779 0.24 -10.17 4.80
CA LEU A 779 0.63 -9.83 3.43
C LEU A 779 -0.51 -9.14 2.66
N ILE A 780 -1.70 -9.76 2.61
CA ILE A 780 -2.87 -9.19 1.95
C ILE A 780 -3.36 -7.91 2.65
N ALA A 781 -3.30 -7.84 3.98
CA ALA A 781 -3.63 -6.62 4.73
C ALA A 781 -2.74 -5.44 4.31
N ILE A 782 -1.43 -5.68 4.13
CA ILE A 782 -0.50 -4.67 3.62
C ILE A 782 -0.86 -4.33 2.16
N LEU A 783 -1.15 -5.35 1.35
CA LEU A 783 -1.39 -5.21 -0.08
C LEU A 783 -2.69 -4.43 -0.41
N GLY A 784 -3.85 -5.01 -0.08
CA GLY A 784 -5.17 -4.46 -0.42
C GLY A 784 -5.94 -3.88 0.77
N GLY A 785 -5.52 -4.13 2.01
CA GLY A 785 -6.24 -3.73 3.21
C GLY A 785 -7.38 -4.66 3.59
N ALA A 786 -8.17 -4.27 4.59
CA ALA A 786 -9.24 -5.11 5.17
C ALA A 786 -10.31 -5.53 4.14
N ALA A 787 -10.53 -4.74 3.08
CA ALA A 787 -11.52 -5.05 2.04
C ALA A 787 -11.22 -6.33 1.25
N TYR A 788 -9.97 -6.84 1.28
CA TYR A 788 -9.56 -8.06 0.60
C TYR A 788 -9.49 -9.28 1.54
N LEU A 789 -9.74 -9.08 2.83
CA LEU A 789 -9.70 -10.14 3.83
C LEU A 789 -11.11 -10.67 4.16
N PRO A 790 -11.26 -11.97 4.47
CA PRO A 790 -10.22 -13.01 4.43
C PRO A 790 -10.01 -13.64 3.04
N GLY A 791 -10.88 -13.34 2.06
CA GLY A 791 -10.95 -14.07 0.79
C GLY A 791 -9.61 -14.19 0.03
N SER A 792 -8.90 -13.08 -0.18
CA SER A 792 -7.59 -13.11 -0.86
C SER A 792 -6.50 -13.79 -0.05
N ALA A 793 -6.57 -13.78 1.28
CA ALA A 793 -5.58 -14.45 2.13
C ALA A 793 -5.71 -15.97 2.00
N ILE A 794 -6.93 -16.50 2.05
CA ILE A 794 -7.19 -17.93 1.83
C ILE A 794 -6.80 -18.33 0.41
N ALA A 795 -7.14 -17.51 -0.60
CA ALA A 795 -6.72 -17.76 -1.98
C ALA A 795 -5.18 -17.84 -2.10
N LEU A 796 -4.44 -16.94 -1.45
CA LEU A 796 -2.98 -16.95 -1.43
C LEU A 796 -2.42 -18.19 -0.73
N GLN A 797 -3.03 -18.62 0.38
CA GLN A 797 -2.66 -19.86 1.09
C GLN A 797 -2.77 -21.10 0.21
N LEU A 798 -3.78 -21.16 -0.66
CA LEU A 798 -3.94 -22.26 -1.61
C LEU A 798 -3.01 -22.12 -2.82
N LEU A 799 -2.98 -20.92 -3.43
CA LEU A 799 -2.18 -20.65 -4.63
C LEU A 799 -0.69 -20.83 -4.39
N ILE A 800 -0.16 -20.51 -3.21
CA ILE A 800 1.29 -20.53 -2.98
C ILE A 800 1.89 -21.94 -3.12
N TRP A 801 1.10 -23.00 -2.92
CA TRP A 801 1.57 -24.38 -3.13
C TRP A 801 1.79 -24.73 -4.61
N SER A 802 1.34 -23.89 -5.54
CA SER A 802 1.74 -23.98 -6.95
C SER A 802 3.22 -23.63 -7.16
N ILE A 803 3.85 -22.82 -6.30
CA ILE A 803 5.22 -22.32 -6.49
C ILE A 803 6.29 -23.44 -6.49
N PRO A 804 6.34 -24.38 -5.52
CA PRO A 804 7.33 -25.46 -5.56
C PRO A 804 7.23 -26.35 -6.80
N ILE A 805 6.00 -26.61 -7.26
CA ILE A 805 5.72 -27.42 -8.44
C ILE A 805 6.05 -26.64 -9.71
N GLY A 806 5.60 -25.39 -9.81
CA GLY A 806 5.84 -24.49 -10.94
C GLY A 806 7.32 -24.20 -11.15
N PHE A 807 8.10 -24.03 -10.08
CA PHE A 807 9.56 -23.86 -10.19
C PHE A 807 10.23 -25.11 -10.77
N THR A 808 9.79 -26.30 -10.34
CA THR A 808 10.21 -27.58 -10.89
C THR A 808 9.84 -27.67 -12.38
N ASN A 809 8.61 -27.35 -12.74
CA ASN A 809 8.12 -27.34 -14.12
C ASN A 809 8.89 -26.36 -15.01
N SER A 810 9.24 -25.19 -14.48
CA SER A 810 10.00 -24.16 -15.19
C SER A 810 11.33 -24.69 -15.71
N VAL A 811 12.17 -25.31 -14.87
CA VAL A 811 13.44 -25.91 -15.36
C VAL A 811 13.19 -27.12 -16.24
N THR A 812 12.21 -27.96 -15.88
CA THR A 812 11.92 -29.20 -16.60
C THR A 812 11.52 -28.95 -18.05
N GLN A 813 10.70 -27.92 -18.29
CA GLN A 813 10.33 -27.50 -19.64
C GLN A 813 11.57 -27.20 -20.50
N TYR A 814 12.56 -26.50 -19.97
CA TYR A 814 13.78 -26.16 -20.71
C TYR A 814 14.70 -27.37 -20.91
N VAL A 815 14.72 -28.33 -19.99
CA VAL A 815 15.39 -29.63 -20.20
C VAL A 815 14.76 -30.37 -21.37
N LEU A 816 13.42 -30.43 -21.43
CA LEU A 816 12.71 -31.07 -22.55
C LEU A 816 12.96 -30.36 -23.89
N ILE A 817 13.08 -29.03 -23.87
CA ILE A 817 13.48 -28.25 -25.06
C ILE A 817 14.92 -28.60 -25.47
N ALA A 818 15.85 -28.75 -24.51
CA ALA A 818 17.24 -29.08 -24.77
C ALA A 818 17.43 -30.49 -25.37
N VAL A 819 16.52 -31.43 -25.09
CA VAL A 819 16.51 -32.79 -25.69
C VAL A 819 15.54 -32.91 -26.88
N ASP A 820 15.18 -31.78 -27.50
CA ASP A 820 14.32 -31.68 -28.70
C ASP A 820 12.90 -32.28 -28.57
N GLN A 821 12.35 -32.36 -27.34
CA GLN A 821 11.01 -32.89 -27.06
C GLN A 821 9.89 -31.82 -27.12
N GLN A 822 10.03 -30.80 -27.98
CA GLN A 822 9.08 -29.68 -28.08
C GLN A 822 7.65 -30.12 -28.45
N ARG A 823 7.50 -31.15 -29.30
CA ARG A 823 6.17 -31.68 -29.68
C ARG A 823 5.45 -32.35 -28.51
N PHE A 824 6.20 -33.04 -27.64
CA PHE A 824 5.65 -33.62 -26.43
C PHE A 824 5.21 -32.53 -25.47
N LEU A 825 6.01 -31.47 -25.33
CA LEU A 825 5.69 -30.30 -24.50
C LEU A 825 4.35 -29.68 -24.90
N THR A 826 4.11 -29.47 -26.20
CA THR A 826 2.81 -28.95 -26.69
C THR A 826 1.65 -29.87 -26.31
N ARG A 827 1.81 -31.20 -26.42
CA ARG A 827 0.76 -32.17 -26.02
C ARG A 827 0.50 -32.13 -24.51
N ALA A 828 1.55 -32.02 -23.70
CA ALA A 828 1.43 -31.89 -22.26
C ALA A 828 0.67 -30.62 -21.85
N PHE A 829 0.95 -29.47 -22.49
CA PHE A 829 0.17 -28.26 -22.27
C PHE A 829 -1.30 -28.41 -22.66
N ILE A 830 -1.61 -29.10 -23.78
CA ILE A 830 -3.01 -29.37 -24.15
C ILE A 830 -3.71 -30.18 -23.06
N ILE A 831 -3.06 -31.23 -22.53
CA ILE A 831 -3.61 -32.03 -21.42
C ILE A 831 -3.83 -31.15 -20.18
N GLY A 832 -2.85 -30.31 -19.83
CA GLY A 832 -2.96 -29.38 -18.71
C GLY A 832 -4.09 -28.38 -18.86
N VAL A 833 -4.26 -27.78 -20.04
CA VAL A 833 -5.36 -26.85 -20.35
C VAL A 833 -6.71 -27.54 -20.25
N VAL A 834 -6.86 -28.74 -20.84
CA VAL A 834 -8.11 -29.51 -20.78
C VAL A 834 -8.47 -29.84 -19.33
N PHE A 835 -7.50 -30.30 -18.54
CA PHE A 835 -7.70 -30.54 -17.11
C PHE A 835 -8.11 -29.27 -16.36
N ASN A 836 -7.39 -28.17 -16.58
CA ASN A 836 -7.67 -26.89 -15.91
C ASN A 836 -9.08 -26.38 -16.24
N VAL A 837 -9.47 -26.38 -17.52
CA VAL A 837 -10.81 -25.98 -17.98
C VAL A 837 -11.90 -26.84 -17.34
N ALA A 838 -11.76 -28.17 -17.45
CA ALA A 838 -12.76 -29.11 -16.95
C ALA A 838 -12.91 -28.99 -15.43
N ALA A 839 -11.80 -28.95 -14.69
CA ALA A 839 -11.82 -28.79 -13.25
C ALA A 839 -12.45 -27.45 -12.83
N ASN A 840 -12.10 -26.34 -13.51
CA ASN A 840 -12.65 -25.03 -13.18
C ASN A 840 -14.16 -24.95 -13.44
N LEU A 841 -14.65 -25.50 -14.56
CA LEU A 841 -16.09 -25.53 -14.85
C LEU A 841 -16.89 -26.38 -13.85
N VAL A 842 -16.31 -27.46 -13.33
CA VAL A 842 -16.98 -28.34 -12.36
C VAL A 842 -16.95 -27.77 -10.94
N PHE A 843 -15.81 -27.25 -10.47
CA PHE A 843 -15.63 -26.92 -9.05
C PHE A 843 -15.80 -25.43 -8.71
N ILE A 844 -15.64 -24.49 -9.64
CA ILE A 844 -15.90 -23.06 -9.35
C ILE A 844 -17.35 -22.81 -8.91
N PRO A 845 -18.40 -23.43 -9.53
CA PRO A 845 -19.77 -23.25 -9.05
C PRO A 845 -19.99 -23.71 -7.60
N ILE A 846 -19.17 -24.66 -7.11
CA ILE A 846 -19.31 -25.26 -5.78
C ILE A 846 -18.47 -24.51 -4.74
N PHE A 847 -17.20 -24.21 -5.06
CA PHE A 847 -16.22 -23.66 -4.10
C PHE A 847 -15.75 -22.23 -4.43
N ASN A 848 -16.34 -21.58 -5.44
CA ASN A 848 -16.07 -20.20 -5.84
C ASN A 848 -14.55 -19.99 -6.11
N LEU A 849 -13.98 -18.84 -5.72
CA LEU A 849 -12.59 -18.47 -5.97
C LEU A 849 -11.57 -19.44 -5.36
N TYR A 850 -11.93 -20.14 -4.28
CA TYR A 850 -11.05 -21.11 -3.63
C TYR A 850 -10.82 -22.34 -4.52
N ALA A 851 -11.82 -22.71 -5.32
CA ALA A 851 -11.69 -23.75 -6.34
C ALA A 851 -10.60 -23.37 -7.35
N ALA A 852 -10.69 -22.16 -7.92
CA ALA A 852 -9.73 -21.66 -8.89
C ALA A 852 -8.30 -21.67 -8.32
N ALA A 853 -8.14 -21.21 -7.07
CA ALA A 853 -6.85 -21.22 -6.37
C ALA A 853 -6.25 -22.62 -6.21
N ALA A 854 -7.05 -23.61 -5.80
CA ALA A 854 -6.59 -24.99 -5.65
C ALA A 854 -6.30 -25.66 -7.01
N ILE A 855 -7.15 -25.42 -8.01
CA ILE A 855 -7.02 -26.01 -9.35
C ILE A 855 -5.74 -25.54 -10.04
N THR A 856 -5.29 -24.31 -9.82
CA THR A 856 -3.99 -23.84 -10.32
C THR A 856 -2.85 -24.73 -9.84
N GLY A 857 -2.78 -25.04 -8.55
CA GLY A 857 -1.79 -25.96 -8.00
C GLY A 857 -1.92 -27.39 -8.54
N LEU A 858 -3.16 -27.88 -8.67
CA LEU A 858 -3.43 -29.20 -9.25
C LEU A 858 -3.07 -29.28 -10.74
N SER A 859 -3.23 -28.19 -11.49
CA SER A 859 -2.88 -28.10 -12.91
C SER A 859 -1.37 -28.13 -13.10
N GLU A 860 -0.62 -27.43 -12.24
CA GLU A 860 0.84 -27.52 -12.18
C GLU A 860 1.30 -28.94 -11.86
N LEU A 861 0.61 -29.63 -10.95
CA LEU A 861 0.89 -31.03 -10.64
C LEU A 861 0.64 -31.95 -11.84
N ALA A 862 -0.48 -31.76 -12.55
CA ALA A 862 -0.81 -32.51 -13.76
C ALA A 862 0.27 -32.32 -14.84
N LEU A 863 0.72 -31.08 -15.07
CA LEU A 863 1.86 -30.80 -15.95
C LEU A 863 3.14 -31.47 -15.46
N CYS A 864 3.43 -31.38 -14.16
CA CYS A 864 4.63 -31.98 -13.58
C CYS A 864 4.68 -33.48 -13.86
N ILE A 865 3.58 -34.20 -13.64
CA ILE A 865 3.50 -35.64 -13.91
C ILE A 865 3.78 -35.94 -15.40
N THR A 866 3.16 -35.20 -16.32
CA THR A 866 3.39 -35.40 -17.76
C THR A 866 4.83 -35.08 -18.18
N PHE A 867 5.44 -34.03 -17.61
CA PHE A 867 6.84 -33.69 -17.86
C PHE A 867 7.78 -34.78 -17.34
N MET A 868 7.56 -35.25 -16.12
CA MET A 868 8.39 -36.28 -15.50
C MET A 868 8.33 -37.61 -16.25
N PHE A 869 7.19 -37.96 -16.83
CA PHE A 869 7.09 -39.11 -17.72
C PHE A 869 8.04 -39.00 -18.94
N SER A 870 8.12 -37.82 -19.56
CA SER A 870 9.03 -37.60 -20.70
C SER A 870 10.50 -37.53 -20.29
N VAL A 871 10.80 -36.92 -19.13
CA VAL A 871 12.15 -36.91 -18.55
C VAL A 871 12.64 -38.33 -18.27
N TYR A 872 11.79 -39.17 -17.66
CA TYR A 872 12.14 -40.56 -17.37
C TYR A 872 12.55 -41.31 -18.65
N ARG A 873 11.81 -41.08 -19.75
CA ARG A 873 12.06 -41.72 -21.05
C ARG A 873 13.30 -41.16 -21.77
N HIS A 874 13.52 -39.85 -21.77
CA HIS A 874 14.51 -39.19 -22.62
C HIS A 874 15.78 -38.72 -21.90
N VAL A 875 15.76 -38.61 -20.57
CA VAL A 875 16.91 -38.17 -19.75
C VAL A 875 17.33 -39.29 -18.80
N GLY A 876 16.46 -39.72 -17.89
CA GLY A 876 16.72 -40.79 -16.93
C GLY A 876 15.89 -40.69 -15.65
N PRO A 877 15.98 -41.68 -14.74
CA PRO A 877 15.25 -41.68 -13.48
C PRO A 877 15.78 -40.60 -12.52
N LEU A 878 14.85 -39.88 -11.86
CA LEU A 878 15.18 -38.85 -10.89
C LEU A 878 15.17 -39.40 -9.45
N PRO A 879 16.21 -39.13 -8.64
CA PRO A 879 16.25 -39.54 -7.24
C PRO A 879 15.46 -38.57 -6.34
N TRP A 880 14.13 -38.59 -6.41
CA TRP A 880 13.26 -37.67 -5.66
C TRP A 880 13.53 -37.62 -4.15
N GLY A 881 13.86 -38.75 -3.53
CA GLY A 881 14.25 -38.81 -2.12
C GLY A 881 15.49 -37.96 -1.81
N GLN A 882 16.46 -37.92 -2.72
CA GLN A 882 17.68 -37.09 -2.58
C GLN A 882 17.44 -35.62 -2.94
N ILE A 883 16.45 -35.34 -3.80
CA ILE A 883 16.11 -33.98 -4.24
C ILE A 883 15.29 -33.27 -3.16
N ALA A 884 14.20 -33.90 -2.70
CA ALA A 884 13.19 -33.28 -1.85
C ALA A 884 13.22 -33.74 -0.39
N GLY A 885 13.82 -34.90 -0.06
CA GLY A 885 13.75 -35.46 1.30
C GLY A 885 14.31 -34.53 2.39
N ARG A 886 15.52 -33.99 2.21
CA ARG A 886 16.13 -33.04 3.17
C ARG A 886 15.36 -31.71 3.26
N PRO A 887 14.99 -31.04 2.13
CA PRO A 887 14.11 -29.87 2.18
C PRO A 887 12.76 -30.12 2.86
N LEU A 888 12.12 -31.28 2.64
CA LEU A 888 10.86 -31.64 3.28
C LEU A 888 11.00 -31.80 4.79
N LEU A 889 12.06 -32.47 5.26
CA LEU A 889 12.36 -32.56 6.70
C LEU A 889 12.58 -31.19 7.33
N ALA A 890 13.35 -30.32 6.66
CA ALA A 890 13.54 -28.94 7.11
C ALA A 890 12.22 -28.14 7.10
N GLY A 891 11.37 -28.33 6.08
CA GLY A 891 10.05 -27.73 5.98
C GLY A 891 9.08 -28.18 7.07
N LEU A 892 9.12 -29.46 7.46
CA LEU A 892 8.34 -29.98 8.59
C LEU A 892 8.79 -29.33 9.91
N GLY A 893 10.10 -29.23 10.15
CA GLY A 893 10.64 -28.52 11.32
C GLY A 893 10.29 -27.03 11.34
N MET A 894 10.36 -26.37 10.19
CA MET A 894 9.92 -24.97 10.02
C MET A 894 8.44 -24.80 10.38
N THR A 895 7.56 -25.65 9.84
CA THR A 895 6.12 -25.64 10.15
C THR A 895 5.87 -25.87 11.64
N ALA A 896 6.54 -26.84 12.26
CA ALA A 896 6.41 -27.11 13.69
C ALA A 896 6.84 -25.90 14.55
N SER A 897 7.92 -25.22 14.16
CA SER A 897 8.38 -24.02 14.86
C SER A 897 7.42 -22.84 14.72
N LEU A 898 6.78 -22.65 13.56
CA LEU A 898 5.76 -21.62 13.34
C LEU A 898 4.52 -21.88 14.21
N LEU A 899 4.03 -23.12 14.24
CA LEU A 899 2.90 -23.51 15.08
C LEU A 899 3.20 -23.33 16.57
N GLY A 900 4.41 -23.69 17.01
CA GLY A 900 4.87 -23.48 18.39
C GLY A 900 4.97 -21.99 18.75
N ALA A 901 5.54 -21.17 17.86
CA ALA A 901 5.72 -19.75 18.06
C ALA A 901 4.38 -18.98 18.12
N GLN A 902 3.38 -19.39 17.33
CA GLN A 902 2.02 -18.86 17.40
C GLN A 902 1.34 -19.17 18.75
N ARG A 903 1.51 -20.40 19.27
CA ARG A 903 0.96 -20.78 20.59
C ARG A 903 1.59 -19.98 21.73
N LEU A 904 2.85 -19.59 21.59
CA LEU A 904 3.57 -18.74 22.55
C LEU A 904 3.31 -17.23 22.35
N ALA A 905 2.41 -16.85 21.43
CA ALA A 905 2.07 -15.47 21.11
C ALA A 905 3.30 -14.58 20.80
N LEU A 906 4.35 -15.17 20.20
CA LEU A 906 5.54 -14.41 19.82
C LEU A 906 5.22 -13.35 18.75
N PRO A 907 5.86 -12.18 18.74
CA PRO A 907 5.70 -11.20 17.67
C PRO A 907 6.00 -11.79 16.29
N LEU A 908 5.27 -11.39 15.25
CA LEU A 908 5.37 -11.97 13.90
C LEU A 908 6.81 -12.05 13.38
N LEU A 909 7.61 -11.00 13.55
CA LEU A 909 9.02 -10.98 13.11
C LEU A 909 9.86 -12.06 13.81
N ALA A 910 9.61 -12.31 15.09
CA ALA A 910 10.28 -13.36 15.85
C ALA A 910 9.86 -14.76 15.35
N GLN A 911 8.58 -14.95 15.00
CA GLN A 911 8.09 -16.20 14.41
C GLN A 911 8.81 -16.51 13.08
N ILE A 912 8.91 -15.51 12.20
CA ILE A 912 9.57 -15.63 10.89
C ILE A 912 11.07 -15.94 11.07
N ALA A 913 11.75 -15.22 11.97
CA ALA A 913 13.17 -15.41 12.24
C ALA A 913 13.47 -16.81 12.80
N LEU A 914 12.68 -17.27 13.78
CA LEU A 914 12.81 -18.60 14.35
C LEU A 914 12.59 -19.69 13.30
N ALA A 915 11.54 -19.56 12.49
CA ALA A 915 11.22 -20.52 11.44
C ALA A 915 12.31 -20.63 10.38
N GLY A 916 12.83 -19.48 9.92
CA GLY A 916 13.96 -19.44 8.99
C GLY A 916 15.23 -20.05 9.57
N LEU A 917 15.52 -19.78 10.86
CA LEU A 917 16.67 -20.38 11.54
C LEU A 917 16.53 -21.90 11.65
N VAL A 918 15.37 -22.41 12.08
CA VAL A 918 15.11 -23.85 12.18
C VAL A 918 15.26 -24.53 10.83
N TYR A 919 14.71 -23.94 9.77
CA TYR A 919 14.86 -24.46 8.40
C TYR A 919 16.34 -24.60 8.00
N VAL A 920 17.13 -23.53 8.19
CA VAL A 920 18.56 -23.51 7.85
C VAL A 920 19.35 -24.51 8.71
N VAL A 921 19.09 -24.58 10.01
CA VAL A 921 19.77 -25.51 10.93
C VAL A 921 19.51 -26.96 10.54
N ILE A 922 18.25 -27.34 10.25
CA ILE A 922 17.94 -28.71 9.82
C ILE A 922 18.61 -29.04 8.48
N LEU A 923 18.70 -28.09 7.54
CA LEU A 923 19.43 -28.30 6.29
C LEU A 923 20.93 -28.53 6.52
N ILE A 924 21.56 -27.77 7.43
CA ILE A 924 22.97 -27.95 7.78
C ILE A 924 23.17 -29.32 8.46
N VAL A 925 22.36 -29.65 9.47
CA VAL A 925 22.48 -30.91 10.24
C VAL A 925 22.17 -32.14 9.39
N SER A 926 21.24 -32.05 8.45
CA SER A 926 20.93 -33.14 7.52
C SER A 926 21.97 -33.34 6.41
N GLY A 927 23.04 -32.52 6.39
CA GLY A 927 24.09 -32.58 5.39
C GLY A 927 23.63 -32.16 3.99
N ALA A 928 22.60 -31.30 3.89
CA ALA A 928 22.07 -30.85 2.61
C ALA A 928 23.12 -30.11 1.76
N PHE A 929 24.08 -29.45 2.41
CA PHE A 929 25.16 -28.70 1.77
C PHE A 929 26.46 -29.49 1.57
N ASP A 930 26.58 -30.68 2.17
CA ASP A 930 27.81 -31.49 2.13
C ASP A 930 27.85 -32.47 0.96
N ASP A 931 26.74 -32.58 0.22
CA ASP A 931 26.62 -33.35 -1.01
C ASP A 931 27.69 -32.91 -2.05
N PRO A 932 28.41 -33.84 -2.71
CA PRO A 932 29.49 -33.52 -3.66
C PRO A 932 29.10 -32.50 -4.73
N ASP A 933 27.84 -32.55 -5.17
CA ASP A 933 27.34 -31.64 -6.19
C ASP A 933 27.11 -30.21 -5.61
N MET A 934 26.77 -30.09 -4.33
CA MET A 934 26.61 -28.80 -3.64
C MET A 934 27.95 -28.16 -3.25
N GLN A 935 29.00 -28.98 -3.04
CA GLN A 935 30.36 -28.47 -2.86
C GLN A 935 30.85 -27.71 -4.11
N THR A 936 30.42 -28.13 -5.30
CA THR A 936 30.74 -27.43 -6.56
C THR A 936 30.07 -26.05 -6.62
N VAL A 937 28.81 -25.96 -6.19
CA VAL A 937 28.08 -24.68 -6.06
C VAL A 937 28.75 -23.78 -5.03
N ARG A 938 29.16 -24.34 -3.88
CA ARG A 938 29.84 -23.60 -2.81
C ARG A 938 31.18 -23.01 -3.26
N ARG A 939 31.93 -23.72 -4.12
CA ARG A 939 33.19 -23.25 -4.72
C ARG A 939 32.99 -22.13 -5.75
N ALA A 940 31.81 -22.06 -6.37
CA ALA A 940 31.47 -21.02 -7.34
C ALA A 940 30.96 -19.71 -6.69
N LEU A 941 30.58 -19.72 -5.41
CA LEU A 941 30.10 -18.52 -4.71
C LEU A 941 31.27 -17.58 -4.35
N PRO A 942 31.18 -16.26 -4.64
CA PRO A 942 32.29 -15.30 -4.47
C PRO A 942 32.73 -15.11 -3.01
N PHE A 943 31.92 -15.51 -2.04
CA PHE A 943 32.22 -15.40 -0.61
C PHE A 943 33.10 -16.54 -0.07
N ALA A 944 33.18 -17.69 -0.77
CA ALA A 944 33.96 -18.83 -0.29
C ALA A 944 35.49 -18.58 -0.32
N GLY A 945 35.96 -17.65 -1.15
CA GLY A 945 37.37 -17.30 -1.28
C GLY A 945 37.95 -16.44 -0.15
N ARG A 946 37.11 -15.85 0.73
CA ARG A 946 37.59 -14.95 1.80
C ARG A 946 37.75 -15.62 3.17
N ALA A 947 37.24 -16.83 3.37
CA ALA A 947 37.35 -17.54 4.65
C ALA A 947 38.66 -18.34 4.81
N ARG A 948 39.62 -18.19 3.89
CA ARG A 948 40.92 -18.89 3.89
C ARG A 948 42.14 -17.97 3.74
N ARG A 949 42.00 -16.67 3.98
CA ARG A 949 43.14 -15.74 4.05
C ARG A 949 43.22 -15.11 5.43
#